data_AF-A0AA36ISR8-F1
#
_entry.id   AF-A0AA36ISR8-F1
#
_cell.length_a   1.000
_cell.length_b   1.000
_cell.length_c   1.000
_cell.angle_alpha   90.00
_cell.angle_beta   90.00
_cell.angle_gamma   90.00
#
_symmetry.space_group_name_H-M   'P 1'
#
loop_
_entity.id
_entity.type
_entity.pdbx_description
1 polymer ?
#
loop_
_entity_poly.entity_id
_entity_poly.type
_entity_poly.pdbx_seq_one_letter_code
_entity_poly.pdbx_strand_id
1 'polypeptide(L)'
;MAGEDLARDLAALEARFQKLEHSLQLLSVQLDTRVAALEKHWHNDGAAAAACDLHVPARCQDGAEPPPEPPRPLMPCFEPPRQLAVKEADNDAEEKQEEDEVFDGSDNANVRLAVPVASTKKSKVSFFGAQPKTSLIEPKEALANYNARASVMQRRERGVDEQFLDTATQEYYAFGESTWDLAMFIGTGALGPAGSFQTLILLLTNVFIQGIFVGIAWYNFLVPDLDADTVNDAWRWRRSSAHTLSEYDDVAQMSLAQRVCRGDKSLHISGVQMGLNEDIEKYLKPDATGFEAYFTGQVLCLVALVCWYLMVAKEVSHALALHRGFLAVPRGENKLEPRENPFTQITHFRLVSVTSRRVLGSYILLIYRLFAAALLIYVGTFFLVYTVNVTELILNAVALEIILEIDELIFDALATTPGRHLVHHLEPLPMPSLPRFRGADAKSLSMSVLIPAVTMIIYFVMVVPMVQDLQAVNQALCGGNLAFVWAEDKRRVTLLASTSGDGWNDTEAESIRMRAILEGTSGISAGTNGSQQAAFGVWQSSISALAASSDLSLSLSTLVDMHNAGCEDLATSTPMLNYLRDGLGNESIASCADAAQHCNSVSKMPEWGVDNGRGFLTRMLCSETCGCSDPAGNFILVQGCPFGAGRPCSSSNKLTTALRSATCAEKSAAELRQNEPWTSWVETIRAFGQTSGSLSGQSEALRLAEAMWDHGCAFGQNLTAQNITWGNCFEWNPSFSWDFKTLEYFCPTTCGCDHARTGSLCPTPFGMDCEAIKQCVFVGGTYHCGHNVESSEANQVDVIDGYLLLDVRNPELAMNHKEETELALRQTVANMTGQIPAEGVQIFLEDSPSPFKASFSVFMVFGADTAAITTIMLSKSLAEISAFLAGALQALHLPSEGNVTVLANEIGFGDRPPRLDDYGYG
;
A
#
# COMPACT_ATOMS: atom_id res chain seq x y z
N MET A 1 32.71 -19.22 -42.93
CA MET A 1 32.32 -20.64 -43.03
C MET A 1 31.80 -21.16 -41.70
N ALA A 2 32.57 -21.78 -40.77
CA ALA A 2 31.97 -22.38 -39.56
C ALA A 2 31.11 -21.44 -38.68
N GLY A 3 31.41 -20.14 -38.62
CA GLY A 3 30.59 -19.16 -37.87
C GLY A 3 29.32 -18.67 -38.60
N GLU A 4 29.24 -18.81 -39.92
CA GLU A 4 28.06 -18.36 -40.70
C GLU A 4 26.94 -19.39 -40.64
N ASP A 5 27.27 -20.67 -40.60
CA ASP A 5 26.27 -21.74 -40.47
C ASP A 5 25.68 -21.75 -39.05
N LEU A 6 26.50 -21.55 -37.99
CA LEU A 6 26.01 -21.39 -36.61
C LEU A 6 25.05 -20.20 -36.46
N ALA A 7 25.35 -19.05 -37.07
CA ALA A 7 24.47 -17.89 -37.06
C ALA A 7 23.15 -18.13 -37.82
N ARG A 8 23.20 -18.90 -38.91
CA ARG A 8 22.01 -19.28 -39.69
C ARG A 8 21.12 -20.28 -38.95
N ASP A 9 21.72 -21.23 -38.23
CA ASP A 9 21.00 -22.18 -37.37
C ASP A 9 20.39 -21.50 -36.14
N LEU A 10 21.10 -20.54 -35.52
CA LEU A 10 20.56 -19.74 -34.41
C LEU A 10 19.33 -18.93 -34.85
N ALA A 11 19.40 -18.24 -35.99
CA ALA A 11 18.27 -17.50 -36.56
C ALA A 11 17.09 -18.41 -36.94
N ALA A 12 17.36 -19.65 -37.37
CA ALA A 12 16.31 -20.64 -37.63
C ALA A 12 15.67 -21.18 -36.33
N LEU A 13 16.38 -21.18 -35.21
CA LEU A 13 15.86 -21.51 -33.89
C LEU A 13 14.98 -20.38 -33.34
N GLU A 14 15.45 -19.13 -33.43
CA GLU A 14 14.74 -17.90 -33.07
C GLU A 14 13.36 -17.83 -33.75
N ALA A 15 13.32 -18.04 -35.06
CA ALA A 15 12.09 -18.04 -35.85
C ALA A 15 11.12 -19.18 -35.49
N ARG A 16 11.61 -20.28 -34.91
CA ARG A 16 10.76 -21.36 -34.39
C ARG A 16 10.20 -21.01 -33.02
N PHE A 17 10.97 -20.34 -32.16
CA PHE A 17 10.50 -19.84 -30.86
C PHE A 17 9.39 -18.81 -31.02
N GLN A 18 9.57 -17.78 -31.85
CA GLN A 18 8.53 -16.77 -32.13
C GLN A 18 7.24 -17.40 -32.67
N LYS A 19 7.34 -18.46 -33.49
CA LYS A 19 6.18 -19.19 -33.99
C LYS A 19 5.47 -20.01 -32.90
N LEU A 20 6.22 -20.55 -31.94
CA LEU A 20 5.65 -21.25 -30.77
C LEU A 20 4.93 -20.26 -29.85
N GLU A 21 5.54 -19.11 -29.56
CA GLU A 21 4.99 -18.04 -28.74
C GLU A 21 3.67 -17.49 -29.30
N HIS A 22 3.64 -17.16 -30.60
CA HIS A 22 2.40 -16.77 -31.28
C HIS A 22 1.33 -17.88 -31.27
N SER A 23 1.72 -19.15 -31.24
CA SER A 23 0.78 -20.28 -31.12
C SER A 23 0.21 -20.40 -29.71
N LEU A 24 1.00 -20.11 -28.67
CA LEU A 24 0.58 -20.06 -27.27
C LEU A 24 -0.35 -18.88 -27.00
N GLN A 25 -0.07 -17.69 -27.54
CA GLN A 25 -0.97 -16.53 -27.45
C GLN A 25 -2.34 -16.81 -28.07
N LEU A 26 -2.38 -17.46 -29.24
CA LEU A 26 -3.64 -17.91 -29.86
C LEU A 26 -4.41 -18.92 -29.00
N LEU A 27 -3.71 -19.82 -28.29
CA LEU A 27 -4.30 -20.79 -27.37
C LEU A 27 -4.86 -20.12 -26.11
N SER A 28 -4.19 -19.12 -25.54
CA SER A 28 -4.69 -18.31 -24.42
C SER A 28 -6.01 -17.62 -24.80
N VAL A 29 -6.05 -16.90 -25.93
CA VAL A 29 -7.27 -16.20 -26.38
C VAL A 29 -8.43 -17.19 -26.65
N GLN A 30 -8.14 -18.41 -27.13
CA GLN A 30 -9.14 -19.48 -27.26
C GLN A 30 -9.60 -20.07 -25.93
N LEU A 31 -8.77 -20.02 -24.88
CA LEU A 31 -9.13 -20.45 -23.54
C LEU A 31 -10.03 -19.42 -22.87
N ASP A 32 -9.65 -18.13 -22.92
CA ASP A 32 -10.42 -17.02 -22.33
C ASP A 32 -11.83 -16.91 -22.93
N THR A 33 -11.95 -17.06 -24.26
CA THR A 33 -13.26 -17.09 -24.93
C THR A 33 -14.11 -18.32 -24.56
N ARG A 34 -13.51 -19.43 -24.15
CA ARG A 34 -14.23 -20.61 -23.61
C ARG A 34 -14.62 -20.43 -22.15
N VAL A 35 -13.78 -19.80 -21.33
CA VAL A 35 -14.10 -19.46 -19.93
C VAL A 35 -15.27 -18.47 -19.88
N ALA A 36 -15.23 -17.39 -20.65
CA ALA A 36 -16.34 -16.43 -20.74
C ALA A 36 -17.65 -17.05 -21.26
N ALA A 37 -17.57 -18.07 -22.12
CA ALA A 37 -18.74 -18.83 -22.56
C ALA A 37 -19.32 -19.72 -21.46
N LEU A 38 -18.48 -20.29 -20.58
CA LEU A 38 -18.89 -21.08 -19.42
C LEU A 38 -19.51 -20.23 -18.32
N GLU A 39 -18.93 -19.07 -17.98
CA GLU A 39 -19.53 -18.10 -17.04
C GLU A 39 -20.91 -17.65 -17.49
N LYS A 40 -21.06 -17.36 -18.80
CA LYS A 40 -22.35 -16.99 -19.38
C LYS A 40 -23.37 -18.13 -19.35
N HIS A 41 -22.94 -19.39 -19.36
CA HIS A 41 -23.85 -20.52 -19.15
C HIS A 41 -24.29 -20.60 -17.68
N TRP A 42 -23.34 -20.51 -16.75
CA TRP A 42 -23.58 -20.58 -15.30
C TRP A 42 -24.55 -19.51 -14.79
N HIS A 43 -24.40 -18.26 -15.26
CA HIS A 43 -25.32 -17.17 -14.88
C HIS A 43 -26.75 -17.34 -15.40
N ASN A 44 -26.95 -18.01 -16.54
CA ASN A 44 -28.30 -18.26 -17.06
C ASN A 44 -29.00 -19.39 -16.29
N ASP A 45 -28.27 -20.42 -15.87
CA ASP A 45 -28.86 -21.54 -15.11
C ASP A 45 -29.15 -21.13 -13.65
N GLY A 46 -28.35 -20.23 -13.07
CA GLY A 46 -28.62 -19.64 -11.74
C GLY A 46 -29.93 -18.83 -11.68
N ALA A 47 -30.32 -18.18 -12.78
CA ALA A 47 -31.56 -17.40 -12.84
C ALA A 47 -32.83 -18.27 -12.87
N ALA A 48 -32.73 -19.54 -13.28
CA ALA A 48 -33.86 -20.47 -13.31
C ALA A 48 -34.25 -21.02 -11.91
N ALA A 49 -33.33 -20.98 -10.94
CA ALA A 49 -33.54 -21.52 -9.60
C ALA A 49 -34.28 -20.57 -8.63
N ALA A 50 -34.38 -19.28 -8.95
CA ALA A 50 -34.94 -18.25 -8.07
C ALA A 50 -36.46 -18.02 -8.23
N ALA A 51 -37.17 -18.89 -8.97
CA ALA A 51 -38.56 -18.68 -9.40
C ALA A 51 -39.56 -19.72 -8.86
N CYS A 52 -39.46 -20.11 -7.59
CA CYS A 52 -40.49 -20.87 -6.87
C CYS A 52 -40.69 -20.34 -5.44
N ASP A 53 -41.97 -20.25 -5.04
CA ASP A 53 -42.50 -19.92 -3.70
C ASP A 53 -42.20 -18.49 -3.15
N LEU A 54 -43.12 -17.76 -2.50
CA LEU A 54 -44.47 -18.08 -2.01
C LEU A 54 -45.54 -17.10 -2.51
N HIS A 55 -46.79 -17.56 -2.53
CA HIS A 55 -48.00 -16.76 -2.74
C HIS A 55 -48.97 -17.03 -1.58
N VAL A 56 -49.43 -16.01 -0.83
CA VAL A 56 -50.65 -15.99 0.04
C VAL A 56 -50.83 -14.58 0.65
N PRO A 57 -52.06 -14.11 0.96
CA PRO A 57 -52.43 -12.72 0.63
C PRO A 57 -52.66 -11.74 1.82
N ALA A 58 -52.99 -10.51 1.44
CA ALA A 58 -53.17 -9.33 2.29
C ALA A 58 -54.34 -9.39 3.30
N ARG A 59 -54.21 -8.57 4.37
CA ARG A 59 -55.14 -7.48 4.80
C ARG A 59 -55.25 -7.36 6.32
N CYS A 60 -54.83 -6.22 6.88
CA CYS A 60 -55.56 -5.42 7.87
C CYS A 60 -54.85 -4.08 8.12
N GLN A 61 -55.61 -3.06 8.52
CA GLN A 61 -55.14 -1.69 8.80
C GLN A 61 -55.03 -1.45 10.31
N ASP A 62 -54.61 -0.21 10.61
CA ASP A 62 -54.72 0.52 11.88
C ASP A 62 -53.64 0.23 12.93
N GLY A 63 -53.17 1.30 13.57
CA GLY A 63 -51.98 1.30 14.40
C GLY A 63 -52.15 2.06 15.71
N ALA A 64 -51.12 1.97 16.55
CA ALA A 64 -50.88 2.80 17.73
C ALA A 64 -49.45 2.57 18.23
N GLU A 65 -48.73 3.64 18.58
CA GLU A 65 -47.70 3.60 19.63
C GLU A 65 -48.38 3.27 20.98
N PRO A 66 -47.73 2.66 22.01
CA PRO A 66 -46.46 3.13 22.62
C PRO A 66 -45.63 1.96 23.25
N PRO A 67 -44.95 2.10 24.42
CA PRO A 67 -43.73 2.87 24.77
C PRO A 67 -42.52 1.94 25.11
N PRO A 68 -41.33 2.47 25.49
CA PRO A 68 -40.12 1.64 25.73
C PRO A 68 -39.83 1.30 27.21
N GLU A 69 -39.41 0.05 27.50
CA GLU A 69 -38.77 -0.41 28.76
C GLU A 69 -38.36 -1.91 28.64
N PRO A 70 -37.62 -2.56 29.58
CA PRO A 70 -36.21 -2.38 29.97
C PRO A 70 -35.36 -3.69 29.84
N PRO A 71 -34.03 -3.71 30.14
CA PRO A 71 -33.18 -4.89 29.89
C PRO A 71 -33.05 -5.89 31.08
N ARG A 72 -32.95 -7.20 30.77
CA ARG A 72 -32.36 -8.34 31.55
C ARG A 72 -32.74 -9.71 30.92
N PRO A 73 -32.14 -10.87 31.27
CA PRO A 73 -30.73 -11.19 31.58
C PRO A 73 -30.19 -12.46 30.82
N LEU A 74 -28.92 -12.83 31.07
CA LEU A 74 -28.22 -14.02 30.54
C LEU A 74 -28.69 -15.38 31.13
N MET A 75 -28.79 -16.45 30.30
CA MET A 75 -28.50 -17.89 30.58
C MET A 75 -28.95 -18.81 29.40
N PRO A 76 -28.52 -20.08 29.27
CA PRO A 76 -27.14 -20.56 29.06
C PRO A 76 -27.03 -21.55 27.86
N CYS A 77 -25.87 -22.19 27.68
CA CYS A 77 -25.52 -23.07 26.56
C CYS A 77 -26.40 -24.34 26.40
N PHE A 78 -26.49 -24.85 25.18
CA PHE A 78 -27.09 -26.15 24.83
C PHE A 78 -26.02 -27.14 24.31
N GLU A 79 -26.07 -28.40 24.74
CA GLU A 79 -25.22 -29.49 24.24
C GLU A 79 -25.74 -30.06 22.90
N PRO A 80 -24.87 -30.64 22.05
CA PRO A 80 -25.28 -31.39 20.86
C PRO A 80 -25.66 -32.87 21.18
N PRO A 81 -26.52 -33.51 20.37
CA PRO A 81 -27.09 -34.83 20.69
C PRO A 81 -26.19 -36.02 20.38
N ARG A 82 -26.38 -37.12 21.12
CA ARG A 82 -25.70 -38.41 20.94
C ARG A 82 -26.41 -39.34 19.94
N GLN A 83 -25.59 -39.96 19.08
CA GLN A 83 -25.67 -41.35 18.56
C GLN A 83 -26.94 -41.85 17.85
N LEU A 84 -26.72 -42.39 16.65
CA LEU A 84 -27.34 -43.63 16.17
C LEU A 84 -26.30 -44.41 15.35
N ALA A 85 -26.25 -45.74 15.51
CA ALA A 85 -25.24 -46.61 14.91
C ALA A 85 -25.87 -47.69 14.02
N VAL A 86 -25.22 -48.04 12.90
CA VAL A 86 -25.54 -49.24 12.09
C VAL A 86 -24.24 -49.93 11.62
N LYS A 87 -24.30 -51.26 11.67
CA LYS A 87 -23.27 -52.31 11.58
C LYS A 87 -22.68 -52.63 10.19
N GLU A 88 -21.75 -53.60 10.22
CA GLU A 88 -21.33 -54.59 9.18
C GLU A 88 -20.25 -54.12 8.17
N ALA A 89 -19.24 -54.94 7.80
CA ALA A 89 -18.77 -56.24 8.32
C ALA A 89 -17.30 -56.56 7.91
N ASP A 90 -16.65 -57.40 8.72
CA ASP A 90 -15.50 -58.32 8.56
C ASP A 90 -14.59 -58.28 7.29
N ASN A 91 -13.27 -58.28 7.53
CA ASN A 91 -12.34 -59.30 6.99
C ASN A 91 -11.01 -59.34 7.78
N ASP A 92 -10.39 -60.52 7.82
CA ASP A 92 -9.41 -60.93 8.85
C ASP A 92 -7.92 -60.70 8.54
N ALA A 93 -7.13 -60.66 9.63
CA ALA A 93 -5.73 -61.12 9.79
C ALA A 93 -4.60 -60.38 9.00
N GLU A 94 -3.34 -60.35 9.43
CA GLU A 94 -2.64 -61.09 10.50
C GLU A 94 -1.37 -60.33 10.94
N GLU A 95 -1.21 -59.93 12.21
CA GLU A 95 0.12 -59.75 12.83
C GLU A 95 0.05 -59.85 14.37
N LYS A 96 1.06 -60.45 15.00
CA LYS A 96 1.04 -60.84 16.43
C LYS A 96 1.80 -59.87 17.34
N GLN A 97 1.18 -59.56 18.47
CA GLN A 97 1.82 -58.98 19.67
C GLN A 97 2.71 -59.99 20.40
N GLU A 98 3.70 -59.48 21.14
CA GLU A 98 3.85 -59.55 22.61
C GLU A 98 4.90 -58.46 22.97
N GLU A 99 4.59 -57.40 23.73
CA GLU A 99 4.41 -57.36 25.20
C GLU A 99 5.68 -57.75 25.98
N ASP A 100 6.19 -57.03 26.99
CA ASP A 100 5.90 -55.65 27.47
C ASP A 100 7.03 -55.20 28.46
N GLU A 101 6.79 -54.14 29.25
CA GLU A 101 7.50 -53.75 30.51
C GLU A 101 8.68 -52.74 30.48
N VAL A 102 8.26 -51.48 30.46
CA VAL A 102 8.71 -50.35 31.32
C VAL A 102 9.45 -50.71 32.62
N PHE A 103 10.64 -50.12 32.89
CA PHE A 103 10.91 -49.34 34.13
C PHE A 103 12.14 -48.39 34.04
N ASP A 104 12.20 -47.47 35.00
CA ASP A 104 13.04 -46.26 35.12
C ASP A 104 14.28 -46.45 36.04
N GLY A 105 15.21 -45.49 36.05
CA GLY A 105 15.97 -45.13 37.26
C GLY A 105 17.46 -45.48 37.38
N SER A 106 18.30 -44.47 37.10
CA SER A 106 19.54 -44.03 37.81
C SER A 106 20.59 -44.98 38.44
N ASP A 107 21.85 -44.58 38.20
CA ASP A 107 22.99 -44.54 39.14
C ASP A 107 23.81 -45.81 39.57
N ASN A 108 25.03 -45.84 39.02
CA ASN A 108 26.32 -45.93 39.72
C ASN A 108 26.86 -47.21 40.41
N ALA A 109 28.16 -47.42 40.17
CA ALA A 109 29.21 -48.01 41.04
C ALA A 109 29.47 -49.54 41.11
N ASN A 110 30.56 -49.93 40.41
CA ASN A 110 31.69 -50.76 40.89
C ASN A 110 31.59 -52.29 41.13
N VAL A 111 32.79 -52.91 41.02
CA VAL A 111 33.27 -54.21 41.56
C VAL A 111 33.22 -55.47 40.66
N ARG A 112 34.34 -55.69 39.96
CA ARG A 112 35.18 -56.91 39.85
C ARG A 112 34.59 -58.34 40.01
N LEU A 113 35.10 -59.17 39.08
CA LEU A 113 35.73 -60.52 39.25
C LEU A 113 34.93 -61.83 39.04
N ALA A 114 35.56 -62.67 38.19
CA ALA A 114 35.63 -64.13 38.18
C ALA A 114 34.42 -64.97 37.68
N VAL A 115 34.70 -65.83 36.69
CA VAL A 115 33.86 -66.94 36.22
C VAL A 115 34.76 -68.20 36.07
N PRO A 116 34.29 -69.44 36.38
CA PRO A 116 35.19 -70.50 36.86
C PRO A 116 35.44 -71.68 35.89
N VAL A 117 36.18 -72.68 36.39
CA VAL A 117 36.61 -73.92 35.71
C VAL A 117 35.90 -75.15 36.28
N ALA A 118 35.43 -76.08 35.42
CA ALA A 118 35.38 -77.56 35.59
C ALA A 118 34.37 -78.20 34.60
N SER A 119 34.40 -79.48 34.17
CA SER A 119 35.39 -80.57 34.14
C SER A 119 34.71 -81.88 33.70
N THR A 120 35.50 -82.83 33.20
CA THR A 120 35.19 -84.23 32.79
C THR A 120 34.55 -84.38 31.40
N LYS A 121 34.59 -85.54 30.72
CA LYS A 121 35.04 -86.90 31.12
C LYS A 121 35.88 -87.59 30.01
N LYS A 122 35.84 -88.93 29.90
CA LYS A 122 36.55 -89.76 28.88
C LYS A 122 35.71 -90.95 28.43
N SER A 123 35.96 -91.46 27.22
CA SER A 123 35.71 -92.85 26.81
C SER A 123 36.83 -93.35 25.88
N LYS A 124 37.01 -94.67 25.77
CA LYS A 124 38.13 -95.38 25.08
C LYS A 124 37.55 -96.45 24.14
N VAL A 125 38.03 -96.52 22.89
CA VAL A 125 38.08 -97.75 22.05
C VAL A 125 39.37 -97.72 21.21
N SER A 126 39.84 -98.87 20.73
CA SER A 126 41.22 -99.11 20.26
C SER A 126 41.32 -99.75 18.86
N PHE A 127 42.45 -99.49 18.19
CA PHE A 127 43.14 -100.33 17.18
C PHE A 127 42.44 -100.62 15.82
N PHE A 128 43.02 -100.12 14.73
CA PHE A 128 43.97 -100.88 13.88
C PHE A 128 44.76 -99.91 12.97
N GLY A 129 45.92 -100.32 12.44
CA GLY A 129 46.92 -99.39 11.89
C GLY A 129 47.13 -99.45 10.37
N ALA A 130 47.80 -98.41 9.86
CA ALA A 130 48.52 -98.41 8.59
C ALA A 130 49.76 -97.51 8.74
N GLN A 131 50.95 -98.01 8.38
CA GLN A 131 52.18 -97.18 8.36
C GLN A 131 52.31 -96.45 7.01
N PRO A 132 52.56 -95.13 7.01
CA PRO A 132 53.32 -94.49 5.95
C PRO A 132 54.82 -94.53 6.30
N LYS A 133 55.65 -94.93 5.33
CA LYS A 133 57.10 -95.00 5.49
C LYS A 133 57.68 -93.59 5.69
N THR A 134 58.37 -93.37 6.80
CA THR A 134 59.25 -92.20 6.98
C THR A 134 60.47 -92.35 6.09
N SER A 135 60.45 -91.73 4.91
CA SER A 135 61.66 -91.44 4.16
C SER A 135 62.53 -90.51 5.01
N LEU A 136 63.79 -90.89 5.22
CA LEU A 136 64.81 -90.04 5.85
C LEU A 136 65.04 -88.81 4.98
N ILE A 137 64.38 -87.70 5.34
CA ILE A 137 64.69 -86.36 4.82
C ILE A 137 66.13 -86.05 5.25
N GLU A 138 67.01 -85.73 4.31
CA GLU A 138 68.39 -85.40 4.65
C GLU A 138 68.45 -84.18 5.59
N PRO A 139 69.41 -84.12 6.53
CA PRO A 139 69.51 -83.01 7.48
C PRO A 139 69.67 -81.63 6.81
N LYS A 140 70.07 -81.57 5.54
CA LYS A 140 70.08 -80.34 4.73
C LYS A 140 68.68 -79.82 4.38
N GLU A 141 67.73 -80.69 4.03
CA GLU A 141 66.36 -80.29 3.70
C GLU A 141 65.55 -79.94 4.95
N ALA A 142 65.79 -80.64 6.06
CA ALA A 142 65.25 -80.26 7.37
C ALA A 142 65.75 -78.88 7.82
N LEU A 143 67.05 -78.58 7.63
CA LEU A 143 67.64 -77.28 7.94
C LEU A 143 67.16 -76.19 6.96
N ALA A 144 66.96 -76.50 5.68
CA ALA A 144 66.37 -75.58 4.71
C ALA A 144 64.91 -75.23 5.07
N ASN A 145 64.10 -76.21 5.45
CA ASN A 145 62.73 -75.98 5.93
C ASN A 145 62.68 -75.25 7.28
N TYR A 146 63.64 -75.51 8.19
CA TYR A 146 63.75 -74.79 9.45
C TYR A 146 64.16 -73.33 9.21
N ASN A 147 65.16 -73.07 8.36
CA ASN A 147 65.59 -71.71 8.00
C ASN A 147 64.51 -70.97 7.20
N ALA A 148 63.76 -71.65 6.32
CA ALA A 148 62.60 -71.07 5.66
C ALA A 148 61.53 -70.66 6.67
N ARG A 149 61.14 -71.55 7.61
CA ARG A 149 60.20 -71.23 8.70
C ARG A 149 60.72 -70.12 9.63
N ALA A 150 62.01 -70.13 9.95
CA ALA A 150 62.64 -69.08 10.75
C ALA A 150 62.64 -67.73 10.03
N SER A 151 62.88 -67.69 8.71
CA SER A 151 62.76 -66.46 7.92
C SER A 151 61.33 -65.94 7.81
N VAL A 152 60.33 -66.84 7.81
CA VAL A 152 58.91 -66.49 7.87
C VAL A 152 58.50 -65.99 9.26
N MET A 153 59.05 -66.56 10.34
CA MET A 153 58.87 -66.02 11.70
C MET A 153 59.59 -64.70 11.93
N GLN A 154 60.81 -64.51 11.42
CA GLN A 154 61.54 -63.23 11.47
C GLN A 154 60.88 -62.11 10.64
N ARG A 155 60.08 -62.44 9.62
CA ARG A 155 59.19 -61.46 8.97
C ARG A 155 57.99 -61.08 9.85
N ARG A 156 57.63 -61.89 10.83
CA ARG A 156 56.50 -61.68 11.75
C ARG A 156 56.89 -60.90 13.02
N GLU A 157 58.19 -60.82 13.33
CA GLU A 157 58.74 -60.08 14.48
C GLU A 157 59.31 -58.70 14.13
N ARG A 158 59.50 -58.38 12.84
CA ARG A 158 59.68 -56.98 12.44
C ARG A 158 58.36 -56.25 12.65
N GLY A 159 58.38 -55.27 13.53
CA GLY A 159 57.23 -54.39 13.74
C GLY A 159 56.77 -53.77 12.42
N VAL A 160 55.47 -53.55 12.30
CA VAL A 160 54.87 -52.92 11.11
C VAL A 160 55.38 -51.48 11.02
N ASP A 161 56.39 -51.26 10.20
CA ASP A 161 56.98 -49.94 9.94
C ASP A 161 56.39 -49.31 8.66
N GLU A 162 56.57 -48.00 8.51
CA GLU A 162 56.02 -47.21 7.40
C GLU A 162 56.50 -47.74 6.03
N GLN A 163 57.79 -48.15 5.93
CA GLN A 163 58.37 -48.68 4.70
C GLN A 163 57.81 -50.06 4.34
N PHE A 164 57.54 -50.91 5.34
CA PHE A 164 56.85 -52.20 5.15
C PHE A 164 55.41 -51.99 4.71
N LEU A 165 54.67 -51.05 5.31
CA LEU A 165 53.32 -50.72 4.84
C LEU A 165 53.34 -50.22 3.40
N ASP A 166 54.22 -49.28 3.04
CA ASP A 166 54.32 -48.75 1.69
C ASP A 166 54.74 -49.78 0.63
N THR A 167 55.53 -50.80 1.00
CA THR A 167 55.86 -51.90 0.08
C THR A 167 54.85 -53.06 0.08
N ALA A 168 54.07 -53.26 1.15
CA ALA A 168 53.09 -54.34 1.26
C ALA A 168 51.69 -53.97 0.75
N THR A 169 51.30 -52.68 0.85
CA THR A 169 49.98 -52.20 0.42
C THR A 169 49.95 -51.89 -1.07
N GLN A 170 49.95 -52.94 -1.89
CA GLN A 170 49.47 -52.82 -3.27
C GLN A 170 47.98 -52.48 -3.25
N GLU A 171 47.60 -51.46 -4.02
CA GLU A 171 46.21 -51.06 -4.20
C GLU A 171 45.54 -51.95 -5.25
N TYR A 172 44.33 -52.41 -4.97
CA TYR A 172 43.57 -53.31 -5.83
C TYR A 172 42.19 -52.72 -6.11
N TYR A 173 41.76 -52.76 -7.37
CA TYR A 173 40.42 -52.36 -7.79
C TYR A 173 39.51 -53.59 -7.81
N ALA A 174 38.60 -53.71 -6.85
CA ALA A 174 37.49 -54.64 -6.95
C ALA A 174 36.45 -54.07 -7.93
N PHE A 175 35.92 -54.91 -8.81
CA PHE A 175 34.81 -54.55 -9.67
C PHE A 175 33.56 -54.35 -8.82
N GLY A 176 32.85 -53.25 -9.05
CA GLY A 176 31.59 -52.94 -8.38
C GLY A 176 30.39 -53.56 -9.09
N GLU A 177 29.27 -53.62 -8.39
CA GLU A 177 27.96 -54.07 -8.90
C GLU A 177 27.32 -52.94 -9.74
N SER A 178 28.04 -52.51 -10.77
CA SER A 178 27.78 -51.31 -11.57
C SER A 178 27.61 -51.64 -13.05
N THR A 179 26.68 -50.95 -13.70
CA THR A 179 26.50 -51.04 -15.17
C THR A 179 27.75 -50.58 -15.93
N TRP A 180 28.55 -49.66 -15.38
CA TRP A 180 29.81 -49.21 -15.98
C TRP A 180 30.87 -50.31 -16.03
N ASP A 181 31.00 -51.06 -14.93
CA ASP A 181 31.97 -52.15 -14.80
C ASP A 181 31.59 -53.32 -15.73
N LEU A 182 30.30 -53.65 -15.81
CA LEU A 182 29.80 -54.67 -16.72
C LEU A 182 29.99 -54.28 -18.20
N ALA A 183 29.85 -52.99 -18.54
CA ALA A 183 30.04 -52.49 -19.91
C ALA A 183 31.47 -52.75 -20.44
N MET A 184 32.47 -52.81 -19.56
CA MET A 184 33.85 -53.16 -19.93
C MET A 184 34.01 -54.58 -20.50
N PHE A 185 33.01 -55.45 -20.32
CA PHE A 185 32.99 -56.85 -20.81
C PHE A 185 32.14 -57.06 -22.07
N ILE A 186 31.49 -56.02 -22.62
CA ILE A 186 30.72 -56.12 -23.88
C ILE A 186 31.59 -56.74 -24.99
N GLY A 187 31.04 -57.73 -25.71
CA GLY A 187 31.75 -58.45 -26.77
C GLY A 187 32.87 -59.38 -26.28
N THR A 188 32.89 -59.76 -25.01
CA THR A 188 33.65 -60.93 -24.54
C THR A 188 32.84 -62.21 -24.76
N GLY A 189 33.54 -63.34 -24.90
CA GLY A 189 32.88 -64.66 -24.94
C GLY A 189 32.16 -65.01 -23.63
N ALA A 190 32.51 -64.37 -22.50
CA ALA A 190 31.93 -64.65 -21.18
C ALA A 190 30.46 -64.20 -21.07
N LEU A 191 30.09 -63.06 -21.66
CA LEU A 191 28.69 -62.60 -21.72
C LEU A 191 27.90 -63.18 -22.90
N GLY A 192 28.60 -63.69 -23.92
CA GLY A 192 28.02 -64.06 -25.20
C GLY A 192 27.40 -62.87 -25.97
N PRO A 193 26.86 -63.10 -27.17
CA PRO A 193 26.28 -62.02 -27.99
C PRO A 193 25.03 -61.38 -27.36
N ALA A 194 24.12 -62.19 -26.83
CA ALA A 194 22.87 -61.72 -26.22
C ALA A 194 23.11 -60.95 -24.92
N GLY A 195 23.96 -61.45 -24.02
CA GLY A 195 24.34 -60.74 -22.79
C GLY A 195 25.06 -59.43 -23.10
N SER A 196 25.97 -59.43 -24.09
CA SER A 196 26.63 -58.19 -24.56
C SER A 196 25.64 -57.15 -25.11
N PHE A 197 24.61 -57.59 -25.83
CA PHE A 197 23.55 -56.72 -26.34
C PHE A 197 22.67 -56.17 -25.20
N GLN A 198 22.29 -57.00 -24.23
CA GLN A 198 21.56 -56.53 -23.04
C GLN A 198 22.38 -55.53 -22.23
N THR A 199 23.66 -55.79 -21.94
CA THR A 199 24.54 -54.82 -21.26
C THR A 199 24.66 -53.50 -22.02
N LEU A 200 24.69 -53.51 -23.36
CA LEU A 200 24.64 -52.28 -24.15
C LEU A 200 23.32 -51.51 -23.97
N ILE A 201 22.18 -52.21 -23.90
CA ILE A 201 20.89 -51.57 -23.58
C ILE A 201 20.93 -50.97 -22.17
N LEU A 202 21.41 -51.70 -21.17
CA LEU A 202 21.52 -51.17 -19.79
C LEU A 202 22.37 -49.91 -19.72
N LEU A 203 23.51 -49.89 -20.42
CA LEU A 203 24.38 -48.72 -20.52
C LEU A 203 23.66 -47.51 -21.15
N LEU A 204 22.91 -47.74 -22.23
CA LEU A 204 22.14 -46.68 -22.90
C LEU A 204 20.97 -46.18 -22.04
N THR A 205 20.25 -47.08 -21.36
CA THR A 205 19.19 -46.73 -20.41
C THR A 205 19.73 -45.92 -19.23
N ASN A 206 20.89 -46.30 -18.70
CA ASN A 206 21.55 -45.57 -17.63
C ASN A 206 21.92 -44.13 -18.04
N VAL A 207 22.61 -43.97 -19.18
CA VAL A 207 22.93 -42.64 -19.74
C VAL A 207 21.67 -41.82 -20.03
N PHE A 208 20.60 -42.46 -20.52
CA PHE A 208 19.33 -41.79 -20.80
C PHE A 208 18.64 -41.28 -19.54
N ILE A 209 18.53 -42.09 -18.48
CA ILE A 209 17.86 -41.67 -17.24
C ILE A 209 18.71 -40.63 -16.48
N GLN A 210 20.03 -40.81 -16.41
CA GLN A 210 20.94 -39.76 -15.88
C GLN A 210 20.75 -38.45 -16.65
N GLY A 211 20.69 -38.49 -17.99
CA GLY A 211 20.45 -37.32 -18.83
C GLY A 211 19.10 -36.65 -18.60
N ILE A 212 18.04 -37.42 -18.30
CA ILE A 212 16.73 -36.88 -17.93
C ILE A 212 16.79 -36.16 -16.58
N PHE A 213 17.34 -36.78 -15.53
CA PHE A 213 17.42 -36.16 -14.20
C PHE A 213 18.29 -34.89 -14.22
N VAL A 214 19.43 -34.95 -14.90
CA VAL A 214 20.29 -33.79 -15.19
C VAL A 214 19.51 -32.69 -15.91
N GLY A 215 18.72 -33.03 -16.94
CA GLY A 215 17.92 -32.08 -17.69
C GLY A 215 16.81 -31.43 -16.84
N ILE A 216 16.08 -32.21 -16.05
CA ILE A 216 15.05 -31.71 -15.13
C ILE A 216 15.69 -30.73 -14.14
N ALA A 217 16.78 -31.12 -13.50
CA ALA A 217 17.45 -30.28 -12.53
C ALA A 217 18.04 -29.01 -13.17
N TRP A 218 18.54 -29.10 -14.41
CA TRP A 218 19.05 -27.96 -15.16
C TRP A 218 17.97 -26.89 -15.42
N TYR A 219 16.77 -27.31 -15.85
CA TYR A 219 15.72 -26.37 -16.24
C TYR A 219 14.85 -25.86 -15.09
N ASN A 220 14.81 -26.56 -13.94
CA ASN A 220 13.93 -26.19 -12.82
C ASN A 220 14.67 -25.61 -11.61
N PHE A 221 15.96 -25.92 -11.39
CA PHE A 221 16.65 -25.62 -10.12
C PHE A 221 17.89 -24.71 -10.23
N LEU A 222 18.16 -24.12 -11.41
CA LEU A 222 19.22 -23.12 -11.58
C LEU A 222 18.76 -21.66 -11.38
N VAL A 223 17.45 -21.43 -11.34
CA VAL A 223 16.88 -20.11 -11.04
C VAL A 223 16.55 -20.09 -9.55
N PRO A 224 16.98 -19.07 -8.77
CA PRO A 224 16.58 -18.96 -7.38
C PRO A 224 15.09 -18.58 -7.27
N ASP A 225 14.37 -19.20 -6.33
CA ASP A 225 12.97 -18.85 -6.04
C ASP A 225 12.84 -17.46 -5.38
N LEU A 226 13.91 -16.98 -4.75
CA LEU A 226 13.99 -15.68 -4.09
C LEU A 226 15.15 -14.87 -4.65
N ASP A 227 14.83 -13.71 -5.20
CA ASP A 227 15.77 -12.74 -5.75
C ASP A 227 15.37 -11.31 -5.37
N ALA A 228 16.05 -10.32 -5.99
CA ALA A 228 15.75 -8.91 -5.78
C ALA A 228 14.34 -8.49 -6.24
N ASP A 229 13.74 -9.19 -7.21
CA ASP A 229 12.37 -8.90 -7.65
C ASP A 229 11.35 -9.44 -6.63
N THR A 230 11.61 -10.59 -5.99
CA THR A 230 10.80 -11.06 -4.85
C THR A 230 10.86 -10.08 -3.66
N VAL A 231 12.00 -9.41 -3.41
CA VAL A 231 12.08 -8.31 -2.41
C VAL A 231 11.17 -7.13 -2.82
N ASN A 232 11.17 -6.74 -4.10
CA ASN A 232 10.30 -5.69 -4.62
C ASN A 232 8.81 -6.04 -4.53
N ASP A 233 8.46 -7.31 -4.76
CA ASP A 233 7.09 -7.81 -4.63
C ASP A 233 6.61 -7.94 -3.18
N ALA A 234 7.49 -8.31 -2.24
CA ALA A 234 7.22 -8.21 -0.82
C ALA A 234 6.90 -6.77 -0.40
N TRP A 235 7.70 -5.80 -0.85
CA TRP A 235 7.42 -4.37 -0.64
C TRP A 235 6.12 -3.93 -1.34
N ARG A 236 5.84 -4.39 -2.56
CA ARG A 236 4.59 -4.07 -3.28
C ARG A 236 3.37 -4.56 -2.51
N TRP A 237 3.34 -5.84 -2.12
CA TRP A 237 2.28 -6.45 -1.31
C TRP A 237 2.05 -5.68 0.00
N ARG A 238 3.13 -5.34 0.70
CA ARG A 238 3.05 -4.61 1.97
C ARG A 238 2.36 -3.26 1.82
N ARG A 239 2.70 -2.54 0.75
CA ARG A 239 2.22 -1.17 0.49
C ARG A 239 0.83 -1.17 -0.18
N SER A 240 0.45 -2.22 -0.90
CA SER A 240 -0.85 -2.32 -1.59
C SER A 240 -1.97 -2.94 -0.75
N SER A 241 -1.65 -3.89 0.12
CA SER A 241 -2.62 -4.81 0.70
C SER A 241 -2.43 -5.03 2.20
N ALA A 242 -1.19 -5.27 2.66
CA ALA A 242 -0.95 -5.70 4.05
C ALA A 242 -1.31 -4.66 5.12
N HIS A 243 -1.36 -3.38 4.75
CA HIS A 243 -1.76 -2.26 5.61
C HIS A 243 -3.08 -1.59 5.18
N THR A 244 -3.81 -2.12 4.20
CA THR A 244 -5.03 -1.48 3.70
C THR A 244 -6.19 -1.73 4.67
N LEU A 245 -7.01 -0.72 4.96
CA LEU A 245 -8.15 -0.84 5.89
C LEU A 245 -9.14 -1.97 5.51
N SER A 246 -9.28 -2.32 4.23
CA SER A 246 -10.12 -3.44 3.78
C SER A 246 -9.67 -4.80 4.31
N GLU A 247 -8.38 -4.95 4.60
CA GLU A 247 -7.76 -6.19 5.09
C GLU A 247 -7.52 -6.16 6.62
N TYR A 248 -8.08 -5.16 7.31
CA TYR A 248 -8.03 -5.07 8.76
C TYR A 248 -8.92 -6.11 9.42
N ASP A 249 -8.42 -6.79 10.45
CA ASP A 249 -9.22 -7.72 11.23
C ASP A 249 -9.82 -7.01 12.46
N ASP A 250 -11.11 -6.69 12.39
CA ASP A 250 -11.88 -6.08 13.48
C ASP A 250 -11.99 -6.97 14.74
N VAL A 251 -11.78 -8.28 14.64
CA VAL A 251 -11.84 -9.21 15.78
C VAL A 251 -10.47 -9.33 16.46
N ALA A 252 -9.41 -9.51 15.67
CA ALA A 252 -8.04 -9.59 16.17
C ALA A 252 -7.47 -8.22 16.57
N GLN A 253 -8.04 -7.13 16.03
CA GLN A 253 -7.52 -5.76 16.09
C GLN A 253 -6.09 -5.65 15.54
N MET A 254 -5.84 -6.24 14.36
CA MET A 254 -4.52 -6.32 13.73
C MET A 254 -4.59 -6.06 12.22
N SER A 255 -3.51 -5.47 11.68
CA SER A 255 -3.31 -5.37 10.23
C SER A 255 -3.01 -6.75 9.64
N LEU A 256 -3.27 -6.93 8.34
CA LEU A 256 -2.90 -8.14 7.60
C LEU A 256 -1.37 -8.40 7.67
N ALA A 257 -0.55 -7.34 7.63
CA ALA A 257 0.90 -7.42 7.86
C ALA A 257 1.24 -8.04 9.22
N GLN A 258 0.64 -7.52 10.29
CA GLN A 258 0.87 -7.98 11.66
C GLN A 258 0.41 -9.43 11.88
N ARG A 259 -0.61 -9.90 11.16
CA ARG A 259 -1.08 -11.29 11.20
C ARG A 259 -0.15 -12.24 10.45
N VAL A 260 0.31 -11.86 9.26
CA VAL A 260 1.28 -12.63 8.45
C VAL A 260 2.59 -12.83 9.23
N CYS A 261 3.14 -11.76 9.80
CA CYS A 261 4.37 -11.79 10.59
C CYS A 261 4.21 -12.40 12.00
N ARG A 262 2.99 -12.82 12.37
CA ARG A 262 2.72 -13.63 13.58
C ARG A 262 2.44 -15.10 13.24
N GLY A 263 2.51 -15.49 11.96
CA GLY A 263 2.18 -16.85 11.53
C GLY A 263 0.71 -17.24 11.77
N ASP A 264 -0.23 -16.28 11.63
CA ASP A 264 -1.65 -16.53 11.88
C ASP A 264 -2.27 -17.45 10.82
N LYS A 265 -2.36 -18.74 11.14
CA LYS A 265 -2.89 -19.81 10.29
C LYS A 265 -4.40 -19.68 9.98
N SER A 266 -5.11 -18.72 10.56
CA SER A 266 -6.50 -18.42 10.20
C SER A 266 -6.65 -17.47 9.00
N LEU A 267 -5.55 -16.92 8.49
CA LEU A 267 -5.54 -16.06 7.30
C LEU A 267 -5.94 -16.83 6.03
N HIS A 268 -7.06 -16.39 5.43
CA HIS A 268 -7.53 -16.85 4.12
C HIS A 268 -6.93 -16.05 2.95
N ILE A 269 -6.31 -14.90 3.23
CA ILE A 269 -5.64 -14.01 2.28
C ILE A 269 -4.15 -13.91 2.66
N SER A 270 -3.26 -13.75 1.67
CA SER A 270 -1.80 -13.68 1.85
C SER A 270 -1.14 -14.92 2.46
N GLY A 271 -1.74 -16.10 2.26
CA GLY A 271 -1.15 -17.38 2.71
C GLY A 271 0.22 -17.69 2.10
N VAL A 272 0.51 -17.18 0.88
CA VAL A 272 1.84 -17.30 0.26
C VAL A 272 2.89 -16.50 1.03
N GLN A 273 2.59 -15.26 1.42
CA GLN A 273 3.48 -14.41 2.21
C GLN A 273 3.68 -14.96 3.63
N MET A 274 2.65 -15.56 4.22
CA MET A 274 2.77 -16.26 5.51
C MET A 274 3.68 -17.49 5.40
N GLY A 275 3.47 -18.36 4.40
CA GLY A 275 4.31 -19.55 4.19
C GLY A 275 5.76 -19.19 3.90
N LEU A 276 5.98 -18.15 3.09
CA LEU A 276 7.31 -17.60 2.82
C LEU A 276 7.97 -17.08 4.10
N ASN A 277 7.26 -16.31 4.94
CA ASN A 277 7.79 -15.85 6.21
C ASN A 277 8.09 -17.01 7.18
N GLU A 278 7.20 -18.02 7.25
CA GLU A 278 7.39 -19.21 8.11
C GLU A 278 8.64 -20.01 7.69
N ASP A 279 8.90 -20.16 6.39
CA ASP A 279 10.10 -20.84 5.89
C ASP A 279 11.38 -20.00 6.06
N ILE A 280 11.32 -18.67 5.87
CA ILE A 280 12.45 -17.77 6.17
C ILE A 280 12.81 -17.78 7.66
N GLU A 281 11.82 -17.71 8.56
CA GLU A 281 12.05 -17.76 10.01
C GLU A 281 12.67 -19.10 10.44
N LYS A 282 12.19 -20.23 9.92
CA LYS A 282 12.78 -21.56 10.17
C LYS A 282 14.22 -21.66 9.66
N TYR A 283 14.54 -21.06 8.52
CA TYR A 283 15.88 -21.11 7.93
C TYR A 283 16.87 -20.19 8.66
N LEU A 284 16.48 -18.95 8.94
CA LEU A 284 17.34 -17.93 9.57
C LEU A 284 17.42 -18.05 11.10
N LYS A 285 16.33 -18.46 11.76
CA LYS A 285 16.15 -18.49 13.22
C LYS A 285 16.66 -17.21 13.96
N PRO A 286 16.11 -16.03 13.66
CA PRO A 286 16.61 -14.76 14.23
C PRO A 286 16.58 -14.71 15.77
N ASP A 287 15.57 -15.33 16.40
CA ASP A 287 15.38 -15.32 17.86
C ASP A 287 16.13 -16.44 18.60
N ALA A 288 16.82 -17.34 17.89
CA ALA A 288 17.53 -18.44 18.53
C ALA A 288 18.72 -17.92 19.35
N THR A 289 18.85 -18.41 20.59
CA THR A 289 19.94 -18.02 21.50
C THR A 289 20.72 -19.24 21.99
N GLY A 290 21.97 -19.01 22.39
CA GLY A 290 22.84 -20.08 22.89
C GLY A 290 23.17 -21.12 21.83
N PHE A 291 23.00 -22.41 22.17
CA PHE A 291 23.35 -23.52 21.28
C PHE A 291 22.40 -23.68 20.08
N GLU A 292 21.15 -23.25 20.19
CA GLU A 292 20.19 -23.35 19.08
C GLU A 292 20.57 -22.46 17.89
N ALA A 293 21.18 -21.30 18.15
CA ALA A 293 21.65 -20.36 17.12
C ALA A 293 22.71 -20.95 16.17
N TYR A 294 23.29 -22.11 16.50
CA TYR A 294 24.19 -22.84 15.62
C TYR A 294 23.44 -23.74 14.61
N PHE A 295 22.21 -24.16 14.91
CA PHE A 295 21.41 -25.06 14.06
C PHE A 295 20.45 -24.28 13.16
N THR A 296 21.01 -23.41 12.33
CA THR A 296 20.30 -22.68 11.27
C THR A 296 20.26 -23.49 9.97
N GLY A 297 19.36 -23.12 9.05
CA GLY A 297 19.31 -23.72 7.71
C GLY A 297 20.62 -23.52 6.92
N GLN A 298 21.35 -22.43 7.19
CA GLN A 298 22.67 -22.17 6.60
C GLN A 298 23.69 -23.27 6.95
N VAL A 299 23.75 -23.67 8.22
CA VAL A 299 24.67 -24.72 8.67
C VAL A 299 24.25 -26.08 8.12
N LEU A 300 22.94 -26.34 8.03
CA LEU A 300 22.43 -27.55 7.37
C LEU A 300 22.80 -27.57 5.87
N CYS A 301 22.70 -26.46 5.16
CA CYS A 301 23.12 -26.33 3.76
C CYS A 301 24.62 -26.61 3.59
N LEU A 302 25.47 -26.09 4.48
CA LEU A 302 26.91 -26.40 4.46
C LEU A 302 27.20 -27.88 4.71
N VAL A 303 26.49 -28.53 5.63
CA VAL A 303 26.61 -29.98 5.87
C VAL A 303 26.13 -30.76 4.64
N ALA A 304 25.00 -30.41 4.05
CA ALA A 304 24.47 -31.03 2.83
C ALA A 304 25.45 -30.90 1.65
N LEU A 305 26.04 -29.72 1.44
CA LEU A 305 27.08 -29.49 0.41
C LEU A 305 28.34 -30.34 0.66
N VAL A 306 28.81 -30.46 1.91
CA VAL A 306 29.97 -31.32 2.23
C VAL A 306 29.66 -32.79 1.97
N CYS A 307 28.48 -33.27 2.39
CA CYS A 307 28.03 -34.63 2.08
C CYS A 307 27.94 -34.86 0.57
N TRP A 308 27.34 -33.91 -0.18
CA TRP A 308 27.23 -33.97 -1.64
C TRP A 308 28.60 -34.05 -2.34
N TYR A 309 29.54 -33.19 -1.95
CA TYR A 309 30.89 -33.23 -2.52
C TYR A 309 31.66 -34.51 -2.16
N LEU A 310 31.39 -35.12 -0.98
CA LEU A 310 31.93 -36.44 -0.63
C LEU A 310 31.34 -37.56 -1.50
N MET A 311 30.03 -37.53 -1.79
CA MET A 311 29.38 -38.48 -2.70
C MET A 311 29.94 -38.38 -4.11
N VAL A 312 30.10 -37.17 -4.67
CA VAL A 312 30.72 -37.04 -6.00
C VAL A 312 32.21 -37.40 -5.97
N ALA A 313 32.93 -37.12 -4.87
CA ALA A 313 34.32 -37.55 -4.71
C ALA A 313 34.47 -39.09 -4.65
N LYS A 314 33.52 -39.82 -4.05
CA LYS A 314 33.41 -41.29 -4.11
C LYS A 314 33.28 -41.76 -5.57
N GLU A 315 32.36 -41.16 -6.33
CA GLU A 315 32.12 -41.52 -7.73
C GLU A 315 33.31 -41.22 -8.65
N VAL A 316 33.87 -40.00 -8.60
CA VAL A 316 35.08 -39.62 -9.35
C VAL A 316 36.26 -40.52 -8.99
N SER A 317 36.38 -40.92 -7.71
CA SER A 317 37.36 -41.88 -7.23
C SER A 317 37.18 -43.26 -7.88
N HIS A 318 35.96 -43.79 -7.95
CA HIS A 318 35.66 -45.08 -8.56
C HIS A 318 35.93 -45.07 -10.07
N ALA A 319 35.48 -44.05 -10.80
CA ALA A 319 35.73 -43.89 -12.23
C ALA A 319 37.23 -43.85 -12.56
N LEU A 320 38.04 -43.10 -11.78
CA LEU A 320 39.49 -43.03 -11.95
C LEU A 320 40.19 -44.35 -11.58
N ALA A 321 39.72 -45.06 -10.55
CA ALA A 321 40.28 -46.34 -10.14
C ALA A 321 40.07 -47.43 -11.21
N LEU A 322 38.84 -47.55 -11.75
CA LEU A 322 38.51 -48.42 -12.88
C LEU A 322 39.46 -48.18 -14.06
N HIS A 323 39.63 -46.92 -14.47
CA HIS A 323 40.50 -46.57 -15.60
C HIS A 323 41.98 -46.91 -15.33
N ARG A 324 42.49 -46.63 -14.13
CA ARG A 324 43.88 -46.96 -13.74
C ARG A 324 44.10 -48.47 -13.70
N GLY A 325 43.14 -49.25 -13.20
CA GLY A 325 43.16 -50.71 -13.25
C GLY A 325 43.28 -51.21 -14.69
N PHE A 326 42.45 -50.70 -15.60
CA PHE A 326 42.52 -51.06 -17.02
C PHE A 326 43.81 -50.63 -17.74
N LEU A 327 44.46 -49.55 -17.30
CA LEU A 327 45.77 -49.14 -17.81
C LEU A 327 46.92 -50.01 -17.29
N ALA A 328 46.78 -50.61 -16.12
CA ALA A 328 47.80 -51.47 -15.50
C ALA A 328 47.83 -52.90 -16.09
N VAL A 329 46.72 -53.38 -16.67
CA VAL A 329 46.66 -54.72 -17.27
C VAL A 329 47.44 -54.78 -18.61
N PRO A 330 48.23 -55.83 -18.87
CA PRO A 330 48.97 -55.99 -20.11
C PRO A 330 48.09 -55.92 -21.37
N ARG A 331 48.60 -55.26 -22.42
CA ARG A 331 47.91 -55.15 -23.71
C ARG A 331 48.06 -56.44 -24.52
N GLY A 332 46.94 -56.99 -25.00
CA GLY A 332 46.93 -58.23 -25.78
C GLY A 332 45.53 -58.57 -26.31
N GLU A 333 45.34 -59.81 -26.79
CA GLU A 333 43.99 -60.33 -27.05
C GLU A 333 43.22 -60.48 -25.72
N ASN A 334 41.90 -60.34 -25.74
CA ASN A 334 41.12 -60.35 -24.49
C ASN A 334 41.08 -61.76 -23.89
N LYS A 335 41.86 -62.01 -22.84
CA LYS A 335 41.95 -63.32 -22.17
C LYS A 335 41.51 -63.24 -20.71
N LEU A 336 40.43 -63.96 -20.40
CA LEU A 336 39.96 -64.27 -19.05
C LEU A 336 40.38 -65.70 -18.73
N GLU A 337 41.12 -65.90 -17.65
CA GLU A 337 41.51 -67.23 -17.18
C GLU A 337 40.73 -67.60 -15.92
N PRO A 338 40.01 -68.73 -15.90
CA PRO A 338 39.41 -69.24 -14.67
C PRO A 338 40.52 -69.79 -13.76
N ARG A 339 40.48 -69.40 -12.50
CA ARG A 339 41.40 -69.83 -11.45
C ARG A 339 40.60 -70.42 -10.30
N GLU A 340 40.71 -71.73 -10.12
CA GLU A 340 40.16 -72.40 -8.95
C GLU A 340 41.01 -72.11 -7.72
N ASN A 341 40.36 -71.66 -6.65
CA ASN A 341 41.02 -71.45 -5.38
C ASN A 341 41.11 -72.79 -4.61
N PRO A 342 42.31 -73.33 -4.34
CA PRO A 342 42.48 -74.73 -3.88
C PRO A 342 41.89 -75.03 -2.50
N PHE A 343 41.46 -74.01 -1.75
CA PHE A 343 40.82 -74.18 -0.44
C PHE A 343 39.30 -74.02 -0.46
N THR A 344 38.74 -73.18 -1.33
CA THR A 344 37.30 -72.88 -1.37
C THR A 344 36.56 -73.54 -2.53
N GLN A 345 37.27 -74.08 -3.54
CA GLN A 345 36.70 -74.65 -4.77
C GLN A 345 35.85 -73.68 -5.61
N ILE A 346 35.84 -72.39 -5.27
CA ILE A 346 35.18 -71.34 -6.04
C ILE A 346 36.11 -70.95 -7.19
N THR A 347 35.57 -70.90 -8.40
CA THR A 347 36.24 -70.39 -9.59
C THR A 347 36.21 -68.85 -9.57
N HIS A 348 37.38 -68.22 -9.55
CA HIS A 348 37.53 -66.79 -9.77
C HIS A 348 38.04 -66.52 -11.19
N PHE A 349 37.66 -65.39 -11.79
CA PHE A 349 38.09 -65.03 -13.15
C PHE A 349 39.19 -63.98 -13.09
N ARG A 350 40.36 -64.30 -13.65
CA ARG A 350 41.47 -63.35 -13.75
C ARG A 350 41.53 -62.72 -15.14
N LEU A 351 41.53 -61.39 -15.19
CA LEU A 351 41.76 -60.63 -16.42
C LEU A 351 43.27 -60.58 -16.71
N VAL A 352 43.74 -61.33 -17.71
CA VAL A 352 45.18 -61.50 -18.00
C VAL A 352 45.69 -60.47 -19.00
N SER A 353 44.90 -60.17 -20.03
CA SER A 353 45.28 -59.20 -21.06
C SER A 353 44.06 -58.55 -21.72
N VAL A 354 44.22 -57.30 -22.14
CA VAL A 354 43.14 -56.43 -22.63
C VAL A 354 43.51 -55.80 -23.97
N THR A 355 42.54 -55.79 -24.89
CA THR A 355 42.70 -55.14 -26.21
C THR A 355 42.69 -53.61 -26.12
N SER A 356 43.47 -52.92 -26.96
CA SER A 356 43.52 -51.46 -27.01
C SER A 356 42.16 -50.79 -27.24
N ARG A 357 41.22 -51.47 -27.91
CA ARG A 357 39.84 -50.99 -28.08
C ARG A 357 39.08 -50.88 -26.75
N ARG A 358 39.30 -51.80 -25.80
CA ARG A 358 38.72 -51.71 -24.44
C ARG A 358 39.38 -50.62 -23.61
N VAL A 359 40.69 -50.41 -23.75
CA VAL A 359 41.37 -49.26 -23.10
C VAL A 359 40.79 -47.93 -23.59
N LEU A 360 40.53 -47.80 -24.90
CA LEU A 360 39.83 -46.63 -25.46
C LEU A 360 38.39 -46.53 -24.94
N GLY A 361 37.65 -47.65 -24.84
CA GLY A 361 36.31 -47.69 -24.24
C GLY A 361 36.30 -47.20 -22.79
N SER A 362 37.24 -47.69 -21.96
CA SER A 362 37.43 -47.23 -20.58
C SER A 362 37.74 -45.72 -20.51
N TYR A 363 38.52 -45.19 -21.44
CA TYR A 363 38.82 -43.76 -21.52
C TYR A 363 37.59 -42.92 -21.90
N ILE A 364 36.76 -43.39 -22.84
CA ILE A 364 35.49 -42.73 -23.21
C ILE A 364 34.51 -42.77 -22.03
N LEU A 365 34.38 -43.90 -21.34
CA LEU A 365 33.55 -44.03 -20.13
C LEU A 365 34.05 -43.14 -18.99
N LEU A 366 35.37 -43.00 -18.80
CA LEU A 366 35.94 -42.06 -17.84
C LEU A 366 35.57 -40.62 -18.19
N ILE A 367 35.73 -40.20 -19.45
CA ILE A 367 35.34 -38.84 -19.88
C ILE A 367 33.84 -38.60 -19.62
N TYR A 368 32.98 -39.56 -19.96
CA TYR A 368 31.54 -39.45 -19.68
C TYR A 368 31.26 -39.32 -18.18
N ARG A 369 31.78 -40.22 -17.33
CA ARG A 369 31.55 -40.19 -15.88
C ARG A 369 32.06 -38.88 -15.25
N LEU A 370 33.24 -38.40 -15.66
CA LEU A 370 33.77 -37.12 -15.19
C LEU A 370 32.95 -35.92 -15.67
N PHE A 371 32.41 -35.95 -16.90
CA PHE A 371 31.53 -34.90 -17.42
C PHE A 371 30.19 -34.89 -16.68
N ALA A 372 29.56 -36.06 -16.49
CA ALA A 372 28.32 -36.21 -15.74
C ALA A 372 28.50 -35.75 -14.28
N ALA A 373 29.58 -36.18 -13.62
CA ALA A 373 29.92 -35.77 -12.26
C ALA A 373 30.19 -34.25 -12.15
N ALA A 374 30.88 -33.64 -13.11
CA ALA A 374 31.13 -32.19 -13.11
C ALA A 374 29.84 -31.38 -13.31
N LEU A 375 28.95 -31.86 -14.18
CA LEU A 375 27.65 -31.23 -14.42
C LEU A 375 26.75 -31.40 -13.18
N LEU A 376 26.70 -32.59 -12.58
CA LEU A 376 25.96 -32.84 -11.34
C LEU A 376 26.50 -32.02 -10.17
N ILE A 377 27.81 -31.84 -10.01
CA ILE A 377 28.36 -30.88 -9.02
C ILE A 377 27.75 -29.51 -9.25
N TYR A 378 27.83 -28.99 -10.49
CA TYR A 378 27.33 -27.66 -10.81
C TYR A 378 25.83 -27.52 -10.50
N VAL A 379 24.99 -28.38 -11.06
CA VAL A 379 23.52 -28.29 -10.86
C VAL A 379 23.12 -28.59 -9.42
N GLY A 380 23.74 -29.59 -8.78
CA GLY A 380 23.46 -29.97 -7.40
C GLY A 380 23.87 -28.91 -6.37
N THR A 381 24.95 -28.16 -6.62
CA THR A 381 25.31 -26.99 -5.78
C THR A 381 24.24 -25.90 -5.85
N PHE A 382 23.73 -25.57 -7.05
CA PHE A 382 22.67 -24.57 -7.20
C PHE A 382 21.37 -25.05 -6.53
N PHE A 383 20.97 -26.30 -6.79
CA PHE A 383 19.77 -26.90 -6.20
C PHE A 383 19.78 -26.90 -4.66
N LEU A 384 20.92 -27.27 -4.04
CA LEU A 384 21.05 -27.25 -2.59
C LEU A 384 21.12 -25.84 -2.00
N VAL A 385 21.77 -24.88 -2.68
CA VAL A 385 21.88 -23.51 -2.15
C VAL A 385 20.57 -22.74 -2.25
N TYR A 386 19.78 -22.94 -3.32
CA TYR A 386 18.51 -22.22 -3.51
C TYR A 386 17.32 -22.84 -2.77
N THR A 387 17.47 -24.02 -2.16
CA THR A 387 16.41 -24.62 -1.34
C THR A 387 16.28 -23.92 0.02
N VAL A 388 15.25 -23.09 0.18
CA VAL A 388 14.93 -22.38 1.44
C VAL A 388 14.31 -23.31 2.49
N ASN A 389 13.46 -24.26 2.07
CA ASN A 389 12.77 -25.14 3.00
C ASN A 389 13.72 -26.19 3.57
N VAL A 390 13.91 -26.15 4.90
CA VAL A 390 14.84 -27.00 5.66
C VAL A 390 14.57 -28.51 5.46
N THR A 391 13.31 -28.90 5.24
CA THR A 391 12.93 -30.30 4.98
C THR A 391 13.33 -30.74 3.58
N GLU A 392 12.99 -29.91 2.58
CA GLU A 392 13.32 -30.17 1.18
C GLU A 392 14.83 -30.19 0.96
N LEU A 393 15.61 -29.39 1.70
CA LEU A 393 17.07 -29.35 1.59
C LEU A 393 17.72 -30.72 1.86
N ILE A 394 17.20 -31.48 2.83
CA ILE A 394 17.67 -32.84 3.13
C ILE A 394 17.22 -33.82 2.03
N LEU A 395 15.96 -33.71 1.62
CA LEU A 395 15.37 -34.57 0.59
C LEU A 395 16.08 -34.40 -0.77
N ASN A 396 16.44 -33.17 -1.12
CA ASN A 396 17.18 -32.80 -2.32
C ASN A 396 18.62 -33.34 -2.29
N ALA A 397 19.28 -33.33 -1.13
CA ALA A 397 20.61 -33.93 -0.97
C ALA A 397 20.60 -35.45 -1.20
N VAL A 398 19.57 -36.15 -0.71
CA VAL A 398 19.40 -37.60 -0.93
C VAL A 398 18.96 -37.90 -2.37
N ALA A 399 18.11 -37.06 -2.98
CA ALA A 399 17.72 -37.20 -4.38
C ALA A 399 18.93 -37.11 -5.34
N LEU A 400 19.90 -36.25 -5.02
CA LEU A 400 21.16 -36.15 -5.76
C LEU A 400 22.04 -37.41 -5.63
N GLU A 401 22.03 -38.09 -4.47
CA GLU A 401 22.70 -39.39 -4.28
C GLU A 401 22.12 -40.46 -5.22
N ILE A 402 20.79 -40.56 -5.29
CA ILE A 402 20.08 -41.53 -6.14
C ILE A 402 20.46 -41.37 -7.62
N ILE A 403 20.73 -40.15 -8.10
CA ILE A 403 21.14 -39.89 -9.49
C ILE A 403 22.56 -40.42 -9.77
N LEU A 404 23.45 -40.43 -8.76
CA LEU A 404 24.79 -41.04 -8.88
C LEU A 404 24.73 -42.57 -8.84
N GLU A 405 23.93 -43.16 -7.95
CA GLU A 405 23.88 -44.62 -7.73
C GLU A 405 22.92 -45.36 -8.68
N ILE A 406 22.28 -44.66 -9.61
CA ILE A 406 21.31 -45.24 -10.55
C ILE A 406 21.89 -46.34 -11.44
N ASP A 407 23.19 -46.33 -11.72
CA ASP A 407 23.84 -47.38 -12.52
C ASP A 407 24.09 -48.69 -11.74
N GLU A 408 24.14 -48.61 -10.42
CA GLU A 408 24.16 -49.74 -9.49
C GLU A 408 22.74 -50.31 -9.39
N LEU A 409 21.72 -49.47 -9.19
CA LEU A 409 20.30 -49.86 -9.20
C LEU A 409 19.86 -50.56 -10.51
N ILE A 410 20.30 -50.04 -11.67
CA ILE A 410 20.03 -50.66 -12.98
C ILE A 410 20.74 -52.01 -13.12
N PHE A 411 21.94 -52.17 -12.57
CA PHE A 411 22.65 -53.44 -12.56
C PHE A 411 21.93 -54.46 -11.68
N ASP A 412 21.59 -54.11 -10.45
CA ASP A 412 20.90 -54.98 -9.49
C ASP A 412 19.48 -55.35 -9.90
N ALA A 413 18.78 -54.49 -10.64
CA ALA A 413 17.49 -54.83 -11.21
C ALA A 413 17.62 -55.68 -12.48
N LEU A 414 18.48 -55.29 -13.44
CA LEU A 414 18.35 -55.72 -14.84
C LEU A 414 19.58 -56.43 -15.44
N ALA A 415 20.71 -56.52 -14.73
CA ALA A 415 21.88 -57.26 -15.22
C ALA A 415 21.60 -58.76 -15.32
N THR A 416 22.06 -59.38 -16.42
CA THR A 416 21.92 -60.83 -16.64
C THR A 416 22.63 -61.64 -15.56
N THR A 417 22.10 -62.82 -15.22
CA THR A 417 22.72 -63.72 -14.23
C THR A 417 24.19 -64.06 -14.54
N PRO A 418 24.60 -64.35 -15.81
CA PRO A 418 26.01 -64.53 -16.15
C PRO A 418 26.84 -63.24 -15.98
N GLY A 419 26.25 -62.07 -16.19
CA GLY A 419 26.92 -60.78 -15.96
C GLY A 419 27.19 -60.51 -14.49
N ARG A 420 26.19 -60.72 -13.62
CA ARG A 420 26.37 -60.62 -12.15
C ARG A 420 27.40 -61.61 -11.65
N HIS A 421 27.26 -62.88 -12.03
CA HIS A 421 28.21 -63.94 -11.66
C HIS A 421 29.62 -63.66 -12.19
N LEU A 422 29.78 -63.03 -13.36
CA LEU A 422 31.09 -62.59 -13.83
C LEU A 422 31.66 -61.51 -12.90
N VAL A 423 30.89 -60.45 -12.61
CA VAL A 423 31.33 -59.32 -11.77
C VAL A 423 31.74 -59.76 -10.36
N HIS A 424 30.88 -60.49 -9.63
CA HIS A 424 31.21 -60.94 -8.26
C HIS A 424 32.42 -61.89 -8.18
N HIS A 425 32.75 -62.62 -9.25
CA HIS A 425 33.84 -63.60 -9.27
C HIS A 425 35.14 -63.11 -9.93
N LEU A 426 35.21 -61.87 -10.42
CA LEU A 426 36.45 -61.31 -10.95
C LEU A 426 37.51 -61.10 -9.85
N GLU A 427 38.75 -61.50 -10.11
CA GLU A 427 39.88 -61.10 -9.28
C GLU A 427 40.11 -59.58 -9.42
N PRO A 428 40.38 -58.85 -8.31
CA PRO A 428 40.54 -57.41 -8.36
C PRO A 428 41.82 -57.00 -9.09
N LEU A 429 41.77 -55.92 -9.86
CA LEU A 429 42.88 -55.48 -10.71
C LEU A 429 43.99 -54.80 -9.89
N PRO A 430 45.27 -55.13 -10.07
CA PRO A 430 46.36 -54.41 -9.42
C PRO A 430 46.46 -52.98 -9.99
N MET A 431 46.48 -51.98 -9.12
CA MET A 431 46.67 -50.58 -9.49
C MET A 431 48.06 -50.07 -9.09
N PRO A 432 48.68 -49.17 -9.87
CA PRO A 432 49.80 -48.39 -9.38
C PRO A 432 49.28 -47.45 -8.28
N SER A 433 49.87 -47.55 -7.09
CA SER A 433 49.52 -46.67 -5.97
C SER A 433 49.84 -45.21 -6.28
N LEU A 434 49.05 -44.30 -5.73
CA LEU A 434 49.37 -42.87 -5.77
C LEU A 434 50.60 -42.55 -4.90
N PRO A 435 51.33 -41.47 -5.21
CA PRO A 435 52.45 -41.03 -4.38
C PRO A 435 51.96 -40.73 -2.96
N ARG A 436 52.62 -41.31 -1.96
CA ARG A 436 52.32 -41.11 -0.55
C ARG A 436 53.34 -40.17 0.06
N PHE A 437 52.89 -39.41 1.06
CA PHE A 437 53.74 -38.49 1.80
C PHE A 437 53.55 -38.73 3.30
N ARG A 438 54.57 -39.32 3.94
CA ARG A 438 54.57 -39.61 5.39
C ARG A 438 53.34 -40.39 5.86
N GLY A 439 53.08 -41.53 5.22
CA GLY A 439 51.91 -42.38 5.48
C GLY A 439 50.55 -41.86 4.98
N ALA A 440 50.44 -40.62 4.49
CA ALA A 440 49.21 -40.09 3.89
C ALA A 440 49.17 -40.29 2.37
N ASP A 441 48.05 -40.79 1.85
CA ASP A 441 47.73 -40.78 0.42
C ASP A 441 47.50 -39.34 -0.06
N ALA A 442 48.22 -38.92 -1.11
CA ALA A 442 48.05 -37.60 -1.73
C ALA A 442 46.61 -37.34 -2.20
N LYS A 443 45.85 -38.36 -2.60
CA LYS A 443 44.41 -38.20 -2.92
C LYS A 443 43.61 -37.85 -1.67
N SER A 444 43.76 -38.61 -0.58
CA SER A 444 43.06 -38.32 0.68
C SER A 444 43.38 -36.92 1.21
N LEU A 445 44.67 -36.54 1.19
CA LEU A 445 45.11 -35.21 1.59
C LEU A 445 44.64 -34.09 0.64
N SER A 446 44.54 -34.37 -0.67
CA SER A 446 43.97 -33.41 -1.61
C SER A 446 42.47 -33.21 -1.39
N MET A 447 41.69 -34.26 -1.15
CA MET A 447 40.24 -34.17 -0.96
C MET A 447 39.85 -33.54 0.38
N SER A 448 40.59 -33.83 1.46
CA SER A 448 40.35 -33.22 2.78
C SER A 448 40.65 -31.73 2.84
N VAL A 449 41.43 -31.20 1.88
CA VAL A 449 41.65 -29.75 1.70
C VAL A 449 40.71 -29.17 0.65
N LEU A 450 40.50 -29.87 -0.48
CA LEU A 450 39.71 -29.38 -1.61
C LEU A 450 38.23 -29.22 -1.24
N ILE A 451 37.61 -30.21 -0.57
CA ILE A 451 36.18 -30.15 -0.25
C ILE A 451 35.86 -28.96 0.67
N PRO A 452 36.53 -28.77 1.82
CA PRO A 452 36.32 -27.57 2.64
C PRO A 452 36.64 -26.27 1.91
N ALA A 453 37.66 -26.22 1.07
CA ALA A 453 38.00 -25.03 0.30
C ALA A 453 36.89 -24.65 -0.70
N VAL A 454 36.34 -25.63 -1.44
CA VAL A 454 35.21 -25.42 -2.35
C VAL A 454 33.95 -25.03 -1.59
N THR A 455 33.61 -25.72 -0.50
CA THR A 455 32.47 -25.33 0.35
C THR A 455 32.62 -23.91 0.91
N MET A 456 33.83 -23.49 1.31
CA MET A 456 34.07 -22.12 1.79
C MET A 456 33.92 -21.07 0.68
N ILE A 457 34.32 -21.39 -0.55
CA ILE A 457 34.12 -20.51 -1.71
C ILE A 457 32.62 -20.37 -1.99
N ILE A 458 31.87 -21.47 -2.04
CA ILE A 458 30.41 -21.46 -2.27
C ILE A 458 29.66 -20.76 -1.14
N TYR A 459 30.12 -20.89 0.11
CA TYR A 459 29.58 -20.14 1.24
C TYR A 459 29.61 -18.62 0.98
N PHE A 460 30.77 -18.06 0.64
CA PHE A 460 30.90 -16.62 0.38
C PHE A 460 30.26 -16.16 -0.93
N VAL A 461 30.28 -16.99 -1.98
CA VAL A 461 29.83 -16.60 -3.34
C VAL A 461 28.34 -16.82 -3.55
N MET A 462 27.70 -17.78 -2.87
CA MET A 462 26.30 -18.14 -3.11
C MET A 462 25.45 -18.16 -1.83
N VAL A 463 25.92 -18.76 -0.73
CA VAL A 463 25.10 -18.87 0.50
C VAL A 463 24.93 -17.52 1.20
N VAL A 464 26.00 -16.73 1.32
CA VAL A 464 25.95 -15.39 1.93
C VAL A 464 24.99 -14.44 1.19
N PRO A 465 25.04 -14.25 -0.15
CA PRO A 465 24.06 -13.41 -0.83
C PRO A 465 22.63 -13.94 -0.71
N MET A 466 22.40 -15.25 -0.87
CA MET A 466 21.08 -15.86 -0.66
C MET A 466 20.51 -15.61 0.75
N VAL A 467 21.37 -15.62 1.78
CA VAL A 467 21.01 -15.23 3.15
C VAL A 467 20.68 -13.74 3.28
N GLN A 468 21.38 -12.86 2.56
CA GLN A 468 21.09 -11.42 2.53
C GLN A 468 19.74 -11.15 1.85
N ASP A 469 19.43 -11.86 0.76
CA ASP A 469 18.14 -11.77 0.08
C ASP A 469 17.00 -12.28 0.97
N LEU A 470 17.18 -13.41 1.67
CA LEU A 470 16.23 -13.90 2.70
C LEU A 470 15.98 -12.86 3.82
N GLN A 471 17.04 -12.19 4.29
CA GLN A 471 16.94 -11.14 5.29
C GLN A 471 16.23 -9.89 4.74
N ALA A 472 16.47 -9.52 3.48
CA ALA A 472 15.81 -8.41 2.81
C ALA A 472 14.32 -8.67 2.57
N VAL A 473 13.94 -9.90 2.17
CA VAL A 473 12.53 -10.31 2.05
C VAL A 473 11.84 -10.26 3.42
N ASN A 474 12.47 -10.78 4.48
CA ASN A 474 11.92 -10.70 5.84
C ASN A 474 11.75 -9.22 6.27
N GLN A 475 12.75 -8.36 6.08
CA GLN A 475 12.62 -6.93 6.37
C GLN A 475 11.52 -6.24 5.55
N ALA A 476 11.36 -6.59 4.27
CA ALA A 476 10.30 -6.06 3.42
C ALA A 476 8.90 -6.47 3.93
N LEU A 477 8.71 -7.74 4.28
CA LEU A 477 7.44 -8.25 4.82
C LEU A 477 7.15 -7.73 6.24
N CYS A 478 8.13 -7.84 7.14
CA CYS A 478 7.95 -7.85 8.59
C CYS A 478 8.84 -6.87 9.38
N GLY A 479 9.80 -6.18 8.75
CA GLY A 479 10.63 -5.17 9.41
C GLY A 479 9.86 -3.87 9.72
N GLY A 480 10.32 -3.07 10.67
CA GLY A 480 9.69 -1.78 11.01
C GLY A 480 8.30 -1.93 11.67
N ASN A 481 7.44 -0.93 11.48
CA ASN A 481 6.11 -0.89 12.08
C ASN A 481 5.09 -1.74 11.29
N LEU A 482 4.47 -2.69 11.97
CA LEU A 482 3.37 -3.52 11.45
C LEU A 482 1.99 -3.05 11.94
N ALA A 483 1.94 -2.27 13.02
CA ALA A 483 0.74 -1.95 13.78
C ALA A 483 0.02 -0.68 13.31
N PHE A 484 -0.23 -0.57 12.01
CA PHE A 484 -1.04 0.49 11.43
C PHE A 484 -1.80 0.02 10.18
N VAL A 485 -2.86 0.76 9.86
CA VAL A 485 -3.63 0.64 8.62
C VAL A 485 -3.81 2.01 7.96
N TRP A 486 -4.04 2.03 6.65
CA TRP A 486 -4.29 3.24 5.87
C TRP A 486 -5.54 3.09 4.98
N ALA A 487 -6.15 4.21 4.65
CA ALA A 487 -7.21 4.33 3.65
C ALA A 487 -7.04 5.65 2.86
N GLU A 488 -7.57 5.70 1.65
CA GLU A 488 -7.65 6.93 0.85
C GLU A 488 -9.10 7.41 0.83
N ASP A 489 -9.33 8.67 1.17
CA ASP A 489 -10.68 9.26 1.13
C ASP A 489 -11.02 9.83 -0.26
N LYS A 490 -12.25 10.31 -0.46
CA LYS A 490 -12.67 10.90 -1.75
C LYS A 490 -11.95 12.21 -2.11
N ARG A 491 -11.19 12.80 -1.19
CA ARG A 491 -10.34 13.98 -1.42
C ARG A 491 -8.92 13.58 -1.88
N ARG A 492 -8.65 12.27 -2.00
CA ARG A 492 -7.32 11.67 -2.25
C ARG A 492 -6.30 11.92 -1.15
N VAL A 493 -6.76 12.16 0.08
CA VAL A 493 -5.89 12.26 1.25
C VAL A 493 -5.66 10.86 1.80
N THR A 494 -4.40 10.47 1.99
CA THR A 494 -4.04 9.21 2.67
C THR A 494 -4.15 9.40 4.17
N LEU A 495 -5.13 8.73 4.75
CA LEU A 495 -5.42 8.72 6.17
C LEU A 495 -4.84 7.44 6.78
N LEU A 496 -4.24 7.52 7.97
CA LEU A 496 -3.64 6.39 8.69
C LEU A 496 -4.21 6.26 10.09
N ALA A 497 -4.27 5.05 10.63
CA ALA A 497 -4.58 4.80 12.03
C ALA A 497 -3.71 3.67 12.57
N SER A 498 -3.29 3.77 13.83
CA SER A 498 -2.58 2.71 14.52
C SER A 498 -3.54 1.57 14.92
N THR A 499 -3.10 0.32 14.83
CA THR A 499 -3.83 -0.87 15.32
C THR A 499 -3.51 -1.18 16.78
N SER A 500 -2.38 -0.70 17.29
CA SER A 500 -2.04 -0.72 18.72
C SER A 500 -1.16 0.47 19.03
N GLY A 501 -1.61 1.34 19.95
CA GLY A 501 -1.03 2.67 20.17
C GLY A 501 0.48 2.70 20.43
N ASP A 502 1.08 3.84 20.07
CA ASP A 502 2.51 4.19 20.06
C ASP A 502 3.31 3.72 18.82
N GLY A 503 4.09 4.61 18.20
CA GLY A 503 4.90 4.37 16.98
C GLY A 503 6.16 5.24 16.87
N TRP A 504 7.19 4.78 16.11
CA TRP A 504 8.54 5.40 15.98
C TRP A 504 9.28 5.13 14.62
N ASN A 505 10.30 5.96 14.32
CA ASN A 505 10.78 6.61 13.06
C ASN A 505 11.53 5.88 11.88
N ASP A 506 11.57 6.62 10.73
CA ASP A 506 12.54 6.73 9.58
C ASP A 506 12.85 5.50 8.65
N THR A 507 12.95 5.54 7.29
CA THR A 507 13.09 6.64 6.26
C THR A 507 12.79 6.16 4.79
N GLU A 508 12.42 7.10 3.87
CA GLU A 508 12.55 7.11 2.36
C GLU A 508 11.87 6.01 1.46
N ALA A 509 11.33 6.24 0.23
CA ALA A 509 10.87 7.43 -0.53
C ALA A 509 9.89 7.09 -1.73
N GLU A 510 9.41 8.15 -2.43
CA GLU A 510 8.64 8.26 -3.71
C GLU A 510 7.09 8.09 -3.80
N SER A 511 6.41 9.15 -4.32
CA SER A 511 4.95 9.44 -4.43
C SER A 511 4.19 9.69 -3.11
N ILE A 512 3.34 10.73 -2.97
CA ILE A 512 2.79 11.12 -1.65
C ILE A 512 2.04 10.01 -0.91
N ARG A 513 1.12 9.30 -1.57
CA ARG A 513 0.41 8.17 -0.94
C ARG A 513 1.38 7.12 -0.42
N MET A 514 2.42 6.81 -1.19
CA MET A 514 3.44 5.85 -0.80
C MET A 514 4.37 6.42 0.28
N ARG A 515 4.72 7.71 0.25
CA ARG A 515 5.48 8.40 1.30
C ARG A 515 4.71 8.35 2.63
N ALA A 516 3.39 8.57 2.61
CA ALA A 516 2.52 8.45 3.78
C ALA A 516 2.50 7.01 4.35
N ILE A 517 2.40 6.00 3.47
CA ILE A 517 2.48 4.58 3.87
C ILE A 517 3.88 4.23 4.39
N LEU A 518 4.94 4.77 3.77
CA LEU A 518 6.32 4.55 4.17
C LEU A 518 6.60 5.18 5.54
N GLU A 519 6.14 6.41 5.80
CA GLU A 519 6.12 7.04 7.13
C GLU A 519 5.43 6.13 8.16
N GLY A 520 4.30 5.51 7.77
CA GLY A 520 3.61 4.50 8.57
C GLY A 520 4.47 3.27 8.87
N THR A 521 5.13 2.68 7.86
CA THR A 521 6.03 1.51 8.03
C THR A 521 7.31 1.83 8.78
N SER A 522 7.77 3.08 8.71
CA SER A 522 8.82 3.62 9.55
C SER A 522 8.26 4.32 10.80
N GLY A 523 7.02 3.99 11.20
CA GLY A 523 6.33 4.46 12.41
C GLY A 523 6.36 5.96 12.76
N ILE A 524 6.67 6.86 11.81
CA ILE A 524 6.61 8.31 12.02
C ILE A 524 5.14 8.69 12.27
N SER A 525 4.85 9.03 13.52
CA SER A 525 3.49 9.21 14.04
C SER A 525 3.11 10.68 14.19
N ALA A 526 1.86 10.97 14.56
CA ALA A 526 1.48 12.30 15.02
C ALA A 526 2.12 12.60 16.39
N GLY A 527 3.35 13.12 16.36
CA GLY A 527 4.15 13.40 17.55
C GLY A 527 3.45 14.35 18.53
N THR A 528 3.13 13.85 19.72
CA THR A 528 2.59 14.67 20.83
C THR A 528 3.67 15.40 21.62
N ASN A 529 4.94 15.00 21.52
CA ASN A 529 6.08 15.69 22.15
C ASN A 529 7.40 15.55 21.35
N GLY A 530 7.67 16.49 20.44
CA GLY A 530 9.05 16.97 20.22
C GLY A 530 9.93 16.38 19.10
N SER A 531 9.55 15.32 18.37
CA SER A 531 10.34 14.84 17.22
C SER A 531 9.48 14.28 16.08
N GLN A 532 9.69 14.82 14.88
CA GLN A 532 9.07 14.46 13.59
C GLN A 532 7.53 14.37 13.60
N GLN A 533 6.89 15.41 13.05
CA GLN A 533 5.51 15.29 12.57
C GLN A 533 5.54 14.54 11.23
N ALA A 534 4.56 13.66 11.00
CA ALA A 534 4.33 13.08 9.67
C ALA A 534 4.24 14.21 8.63
N ALA A 535 4.91 14.03 7.49
CA ALA A 535 4.99 15.00 6.42
C ALA A 535 4.04 14.66 5.25
N PHE A 536 3.54 13.42 5.14
CA PHE A 536 2.68 12.97 4.04
C PHE A 536 1.43 12.22 4.52
N GLY A 537 1.48 11.58 5.70
CA GLY A 537 0.32 10.89 6.30
C GLY A 537 -0.52 11.75 7.26
N VAL A 538 -1.86 11.65 7.17
CA VAL A 538 -2.77 12.21 8.19
C VAL A 538 -3.18 11.11 9.16
N TRP A 539 -2.64 11.15 10.37
CA TRP A 539 -2.97 10.20 11.42
C TRP A 539 -4.30 10.54 12.10
N GLN A 540 -5.21 9.58 12.07
CA GLN A 540 -6.49 9.58 12.78
C GLN A 540 -6.31 9.01 14.19
N SER A 541 -7.14 9.47 15.13
CA SER A 541 -7.08 9.06 16.54
C SER A 541 -7.54 7.62 16.79
N SER A 542 -8.30 7.03 15.87
CA SER A 542 -8.75 5.64 15.93
C SER A 542 -9.06 5.10 14.54
N ILE A 543 -9.14 3.77 14.44
CA ILE A 543 -9.58 3.08 13.22
C ILE A 543 -11.06 3.37 12.93
N SER A 544 -11.90 3.58 13.95
CA SER A 544 -13.27 4.03 13.74
C SER A 544 -13.38 5.43 13.13
N ALA A 545 -12.48 6.35 13.49
CA ALA A 545 -12.38 7.66 12.84
C ALA A 545 -11.85 7.54 11.40
N LEU A 546 -10.89 6.65 11.15
CA LEU A 546 -10.39 6.33 9.81
C LEU A 546 -11.49 5.74 8.91
N ALA A 547 -12.25 4.76 9.40
CA ALA A 547 -13.36 4.16 8.68
C ALA A 547 -14.47 5.17 8.37
N ALA A 548 -14.85 6.01 9.36
CA ALA A 548 -15.84 7.07 9.15
C ALA A 548 -15.38 8.14 8.15
N SER A 549 -14.08 8.45 8.06
CA SER A 549 -13.54 9.45 7.13
C SER A 549 -13.19 8.90 5.74
N SER A 550 -13.06 7.58 5.58
CA SER A 550 -12.85 6.89 4.30
C SER A 550 -14.13 6.26 3.71
N ASP A 551 -15.27 6.40 4.38
CA ASP A 551 -16.55 5.82 3.94
C ASP A 551 -16.96 6.32 2.54
N LEU A 552 -17.11 5.36 1.62
CA LEU A 552 -17.56 5.58 0.25
C LEU A 552 -19.03 6.02 0.15
N SER A 553 -19.82 5.96 1.23
CA SER A 553 -21.18 6.52 1.27
C SER A 553 -21.18 8.06 1.30
N LEU A 554 -20.15 8.68 1.90
CA LEU A 554 -20.13 10.12 2.14
C LEU A 554 -19.98 10.94 0.85
N SER A 555 -20.66 12.08 0.77
CA SER A 555 -20.44 13.03 -0.33
C SER A 555 -19.08 13.73 -0.18
N LEU A 556 -18.47 14.13 -1.29
CA LEU A 556 -17.20 14.87 -1.26
C LEU A 556 -17.34 16.20 -0.51
N SER A 557 -18.46 16.91 -0.69
CA SER A 557 -18.82 18.10 0.06
C SER A 557 -18.87 17.86 1.57
N THR A 558 -19.47 16.74 2.01
CA THR A 558 -19.52 16.37 3.44
C THR A 558 -18.12 16.13 4.00
N LEU A 559 -17.23 15.47 3.25
CA LEU A 559 -15.84 15.24 3.67
C LEU A 559 -15.04 16.54 3.78
N VAL A 560 -15.27 17.51 2.90
CA VAL A 560 -14.69 18.86 2.99
C VAL A 560 -15.23 19.60 4.22
N ASP A 561 -16.54 19.54 4.47
CA ASP A 561 -17.17 20.23 5.60
C ASP A 561 -16.70 19.69 6.96
N MET A 562 -16.62 18.36 7.12
CA MET A 562 -16.17 17.71 8.36
C MET A 562 -14.72 18.05 8.71
N HIS A 563 -13.85 18.23 7.72
CA HIS A 563 -12.43 18.51 7.94
C HIS A 563 -12.07 20.00 7.89
N ASN A 564 -13.00 20.88 7.51
CA ASN A 564 -12.82 22.34 7.56
C ASN A 564 -14.04 23.05 8.15
N ALA A 565 -14.40 22.67 9.39
CA ALA A 565 -15.50 23.27 10.13
C ALA A 565 -15.27 24.77 10.50
N GLY A 566 -14.03 25.28 10.38
CA GLY A 566 -13.69 26.68 10.61
C GLY A 566 -13.79 27.59 9.37
N CYS A 567 -13.78 27.02 8.15
CA CYS A 567 -13.51 27.75 6.90
C CYS A 567 -12.14 28.46 6.91
N GLU A 568 -11.11 27.75 7.35
CA GLU A 568 -9.73 28.23 7.51
C GLU A 568 -8.79 27.58 6.46
N ASP A 569 -7.53 28.02 6.39
CA ASP A 569 -6.50 27.39 5.56
C ASP A 569 -5.89 26.14 6.25
N LEU A 570 -6.22 24.96 5.71
CA LEU A 570 -5.73 23.66 6.20
C LEU A 570 -4.26 23.38 5.87
N ALA A 571 -3.74 23.93 4.76
CA ALA A 571 -2.34 23.83 4.36
C ALA A 571 -1.37 24.69 5.20
N THR A 572 -1.76 24.96 6.44
CA THR A 572 -0.91 25.41 7.56
C THR A 572 -0.15 24.25 8.21
N SER A 573 -0.68 23.03 8.13
CA SER A 573 -0.04 21.81 8.66
C SER A 573 0.88 21.14 7.63
N THR A 574 1.98 20.53 8.09
CA THR A 574 2.99 19.87 7.23
C THR A 574 2.40 18.86 6.23
N PRO A 575 1.49 17.94 6.62
CA PRO A 575 0.85 17.03 5.66
C PRO A 575 0.07 17.79 4.59
N MET A 576 -0.84 18.68 4.98
CA MET A 576 -1.72 19.40 4.05
C MET A 576 -0.94 20.31 3.09
N LEU A 577 0.13 20.97 3.57
CA LEU A 577 1.01 21.76 2.72
C LEU A 577 1.73 20.88 1.68
N ASN A 578 2.11 19.65 2.04
CA ASN A 578 2.72 18.72 1.09
C ASN A 578 1.71 18.16 0.07
N TYR A 579 0.45 17.86 0.48
CA TYR A 579 -0.62 17.57 -0.48
C TYR A 579 -0.84 18.72 -1.46
N LEU A 580 -0.84 19.97 -0.98
CA LEU A 580 -0.96 21.16 -1.82
C LEU A 580 0.19 21.27 -2.84
N ARG A 581 1.44 21.08 -2.39
CA ARG A 581 2.63 21.07 -3.25
C ARG A 581 2.57 20.03 -4.37
N ASP A 582 2.19 18.80 -4.04
CA ASP A 582 2.14 17.66 -4.98
C ASP A 582 1.02 17.82 -6.01
N GLY A 583 -0.21 18.14 -5.58
CA GLY A 583 -1.31 18.36 -6.52
C GLY A 583 -1.12 19.57 -7.44
N LEU A 584 -0.43 20.61 -6.95
CA LEU A 584 0.00 21.74 -7.79
C LEU A 584 1.24 21.43 -8.64
N GLY A 585 2.01 20.40 -8.28
CA GLY A 585 3.27 20.03 -8.93
C GLY A 585 4.40 21.04 -8.68
N ASN A 586 4.39 21.72 -7.54
CA ASN A 586 5.38 22.73 -7.18
C ASN A 586 5.77 22.67 -5.69
N GLU A 587 6.99 22.19 -5.42
CA GLU A 587 7.55 22.12 -4.06
C GLU A 587 7.93 23.50 -3.48
N SER A 588 8.02 24.57 -4.29
CA SER A 588 8.40 25.90 -3.83
C SER A 588 7.32 26.64 -3.02
N ILE A 589 6.11 26.08 -2.94
CA ILE A 589 4.98 26.67 -2.23
C ILE A 589 5.25 26.61 -0.74
N ALA A 590 5.33 27.77 -0.07
CA ALA A 590 5.58 27.87 1.37
C ALA A 590 4.27 28.03 2.16
N SER A 591 3.23 28.57 1.53
CA SER A 591 1.95 28.89 2.15
C SER A 591 0.81 28.90 1.13
N CYS A 592 -0.43 28.97 1.62
CA CYS A 592 -1.61 29.17 0.77
C CYS A 592 -1.53 30.43 -0.10
N ALA A 593 -0.85 31.49 0.34
CA ALA A 593 -0.68 32.72 -0.44
C ALA A 593 0.06 32.47 -1.77
N ASP A 594 1.03 31.56 -1.80
CA ASP A 594 1.76 31.20 -3.03
C ASP A 594 0.89 30.38 -3.99
N ALA A 595 -0.13 29.70 -3.46
CA ALA A 595 -1.10 28.91 -4.22
C ALA A 595 -2.31 29.72 -4.72
N ALA A 596 -2.50 30.95 -4.25
CA ALA A 596 -3.71 31.76 -4.51
C ALA A 596 -4.07 31.91 -5.99
N GLN A 597 -3.07 31.93 -6.90
CA GLN A 597 -3.27 31.95 -8.35
C GLN A 597 -4.11 30.77 -8.88
N HIS A 598 -4.13 29.64 -8.18
CA HIS A 598 -4.87 28.44 -8.57
C HIS A 598 -6.32 28.44 -8.06
N CYS A 599 -6.73 29.36 -7.17
CA CYS A 599 -8.11 29.46 -6.68
C CYS A 599 -9.15 29.66 -7.80
N ASN A 600 -8.75 30.31 -8.91
CA ASN A 600 -9.60 30.52 -10.10
C ASN A 600 -9.58 29.34 -11.10
N SER A 601 -8.77 28.31 -10.86
CA SER A 601 -8.63 27.18 -11.78
C SER A 601 -9.91 26.33 -11.82
N VAL A 602 -10.33 25.98 -13.04
CA VAL A 602 -11.51 25.16 -13.30
C VAL A 602 -11.13 23.69 -13.16
N SER A 603 -11.73 22.99 -12.19
CA SER A 603 -11.55 21.55 -12.00
C SER A 603 -12.83 20.81 -12.38
N LYS A 604 -12.77 19.86 -13.32
CA LYS A 604 -13.92 19.00 -13.66
C LYS A 604 -14.07 17.90 -12.62
N MET A 605 -15.19 17.85 -11.91
CA MET A 605 -15.56 16.69 -11.08
C MET A 605 -16.41 15.69 -11.88
N PRO A 606 -16.35 14.36 -11.60
CA PRO A 606 -15.46 13.67 -10.68
C PRO A 606 -14.12 13.22 -11.31
N GLU A 607 -13.88 13.55 -12.57
CA GLU A 607 -12.74 13.04 -13.36
C GLU A 607 -11.41 13.78 -13.11
N TRP A 608 -11.44 14.95 -12.48
CA TRP A 608 -10.34 15.87 -12.19
C TRP A 608 -9.59 16.44 -13.42
N GLY A 609 -9.92 16.00 -14.64
CA GLY A 609 -9.02 16.06 -15.80
C GLY A 609 -8.79 17.40 -16.51
N VAL A 610 -9.38 18.53 -16.09
CA VAL A 610 -9.12 19.84 -16.73
C VAL A 610 -7.80 20.45 -16.26
N ASP A 611 -7.56 20.38 -14.95
CA ASP A 611 -6.39 20.96 -14.29
C ASP A 611 -5.76 19.95 -13.31
N ASN A 612 -6.04 18.66 -13.47
CA ASN A 612 -5.72 17.58 -12.52
C ASN A 612 -6.24 17.82 -11.08
N GLY A 613 -7.25 18.68 -10.91
CA GLY A 613 -7.85 18.99 -9.61
C GLY A 613 -7.24 20.17 -8.86
N ARG A 614 -6.29 20.89 -9.48
CA ARG A 614 -5.52 21.97 -8.83
C ARG A 614 -6.40 23.04 -8.18
N GLY A 615 -7.44 23.52 -8.88
CA GLY A 615 -8.36 24.52 -8.36
C GLY A 615 -9.21 24.02 -7.20
N PHE A 616 -9.78 22.82 -7.32
CA PHE A 616 -10.51 22.18 -6.22
C PHE A 616 -9.61 22.01 -5.00
N LEU A 617 -8.42 21.42 -5.19
CA LEU A 617 -7.46 21.15 -4.11
C LEU A 617 -7.04 22.44 -3.41
N THR A 618 -6.75 23.50 -4.18
CA THR A 618 -6.41 24.81 -3.63
C THR A 618 -7.56 25.38 -2.81
N ARG A 619 -8.80 25.38 -3.31
CA ARG A 619 -9.96 25.88 -2.55
C ARG A 619 -10.30 25.03 -1.32
N MET A 620 -9.99 23.74 -1.34
CA MET A 620 -10.18 22.81 -0.22
C MET A 620 -9.13 22.99 0.89
N LEU A 621 -7.87 23.18 0.52
CA LEU A 621 -6.76 23.31 1.49
C LEU A 621 -6.47 24.75 1.89
N CYS A 622 -6.92 25.72 1.09
CA CYS A 622 -6.70 27.15 1.27
C CYS A 622 -8.04 27.91 1.17
N SER A 623 -9.04 27.46 1.93
CA SER A 623 -10.39 28.02 1.88
C SER A 623 -10.47 29.48 2.32
N GLU A 624 -9.60 29.92 3.23
CA GLU A 624 -9.54 31.32 3.67
C GLU A 624 -8.81 32.18 2.63
N THR A 625 -7.63 31.77 2.18
CA THR A 625 -6.84 32.51 1.18
C THR A 625 -7.57 32.62 -0.16
N CYS A 626 -8.27 31.58 -0.60
CA CYS A 626 -9.11 31.69 -1.79
C CYS A 626 -10.29 32.64 -1.57
N GLY A 627 -10.83 32.73 -0.36
CA GLY A 627 -11.98 33.56 -0.01
C GLY A 627 -13.33 32.80 -0.04
N CYS A 628 -13.36 31.53 0.38
CA CYS A 628 -14.59 30.73 0.46
C CYS A 628 -15.64 31.35 1.39
N SER A 629 -15.23 32.16 2.37
CA SER A 629 -16.12 32.94 3.24
C SER A 629 -16.47 34.35 2.73
N ASP A 630 -15.91 34.79 1.60
CA ASP A 630 -16.16 36.12 1.03
C ASP A 630 -17.23 36.04 -0.07
N PRO A 631 -18.43 36.64 0.13
CA PRO A 631 -19.49 36.64 -0.87
C PRO A 631 -19.11 37.49 -2.10
N ALA A 632 -18.20 38.45 -1.92
CA ALA A 632 -17.68 39.35 -2.95
C ALA A 632 -16.28 38.95 -3.44
N GLY A 633 -15.75 37.79 -3.04
CA GLY A 633 -14.37 37.40 -3.34
C GLY A 633 -14.14 37.17 -4.84
N ASN A 634 -12.90 37.35 -5.30
CA ASN A 634 -12.47 37.33 -6.71
C ASN A 634 -12.72 36.03 -7.51
N PHE A 635 -13.38 35.02 -6.95
CA PHE A 635 -13.68 33.75 -7.61
C PHE A 635 -15.14 33.34 -7.35
N ILE A 636 -15.76 32.76 -8.38
CA ILE A 636 -17.15 32.28 -8.35
C ILE A 636 -17.26 30.78 -8.04
N LEU A 637 -16.22 29.98 -8.33
CA LEU A 637 -16.22 28.52 -8.18
C LEU A 637 -16.24 28.09 -6.70
N VAL A 638 -17.33 27.47 -6.22
CA VAL A 638 -17.40 26.99 -4.81
C VAL A 638 -17.03 25.51 -4.65
N GLN A 639 -16.72 24.82 -5.75
CA GLN A 639 -16.24 23.43 -5.72
C GLN A 639 -14.88 23.33 -5.02
N GLY A 640 -14.86 22.63 -3.88
CA GLY A 640 -13.71 22.55 -2.96
C GLY A 640 -13.88 23.42 -1.71
N CYS A 641 -14.75 24.44 -1.73
CA CYS A 641 -15.09 25.21 -0.54
C CYS A 641 -16.14 24.49 0.34
N PRO A 642 -16.07 24.64 1.67
CA PRO A 642 -17.17 24.30 2.59
C PRO A 642 -18.26 25.39 2.60
N PHE A 643 -18.79 25.73 1.42
CA PHE A 643 -19.68 26.89 1.18
C PHE A 643 -21.06 26.46 0.65
N GLY A 644 -22.11 27.14 1.12
CA GLY A 644 -23.51 26.88 0.78
C GLY A 644 -24.40 26.90 2.03
N ALA A 645 -25.72 26.93 1.85
CA ALA A 645 -26.66 26.99 2.98
C ALA A 645 -26.41 25.83 3.98
N GLY A 646 -26.15 26.19 5.25
CA GLY A 646 -25.84 25.23 6.32
C GLY A 646 -24.39 24.69 6.35
N ARG A 647 -23.49 25.17 5.48
CA ARG A 647 -22.08 24.73 5.41
C ARG A 647 -21.12 25.72 6.11
N PRO A 648 -19.95 25.27 6.62
CA PRO A 648 -19.08 26.05 7.51
C PRO A 648 -18.74 27.49 7.10
N CYS A 649 -18.33 27.72 5.84
CA CYS A 649 -18.00 29.08 5.36
C CYS A 649 -19.21 30.02 5.38
N SER A 650 -20.41 29.48 5.18
CA SER A 650 -21.65 30.26 5.18
C SER A 650 -22.15 30.59 6.59
N SER A 651 -21.51 30.06 7.64
CA SER A 651 -21.68 30.48 9.04
C SER A 651 -20.51 31.32 9.59
N SER A 652 -19.52 31.67 8.76
CA SER A 652 -18.32 32.36 9.22
C SER A 652 -18.58 33.82 9.62
N ASN A 653 -17.77 34.31 10.58
CA ASN A 653 -17.78 35.73 10.96
C ASN A 653 -17.40 36.64 9.78
N LYS A 654 -16.47 36.22 8.91
CA LYS A 654 -16.08 36.98 7.72
C LYS A 654 -17.25 37.21 6.78
N LEU A 655 -18.03 36.17 6.45
CA LEU A 655 -19.24 36.32 5.63
C LEU A 655 -20.23 37.28 6.31
N THR A 656 -20.52 37.06 7.59
CA THR A 656 -21.47 37.89 8.34
C THR A 656 -21.07 39.37 8.35
N THR A 657 -19.78 39.67 8.50
CA THR A 657 -19.25 41.03 8.43
C THR A 657 -19.34 41.60 7.01
N ALA A 658 -19.04 40.82 5.97
CA ALA A 658 -19.15 41.23 4.57
C ALA A 658 -20.61 41.52 4.15
N LEU A 659 -21.58 40.76 4.67
CA LEU A 659 -23.01 41.04 4.45
C LEU A 659 -23.46 42.30 5.21
N ARG A 660 -22.94 42.55 6.41
CA ARG A 660 -23.26 43.75 7.23
C ARG A 660 -22.65 45.05 6.73
N SER A 661 -21.56 44.99 5.96
CA SER A 661 -20.94 46.15 5.31
C SER A 661 -21.37 46.35 3.85
N ALA A 662 -22.12 45.40 3.28
CA ALA A 662 -22.60 45.46 1.90
C ALA A 662 -23.77 46.43 1.73
N THR A 663 -23.97 46.88 0.49
CA THR A 663 -25.03 47.82 0.12
C THR A 663 -26.15 47.14 -0.65
N CYS A 664 -27.41 47.37 -0.26
CA CYS A 664 -28.58 46.93 -1.03
C CYS A 664 -28.82 47.68 -2.36
N ALA A 665 -27.95 48.63 -2.74
CA ALA A 665 -27.99 49.33 -4.02
C ALA A 665 -27.24 48.53 -5.09
N GLU A 666 -27.88 48.24 -6.22
CA GLU A 666 -27.24 47.59 -7.37
C GLU A 666 -26.34 48.56 -8.13
N LYS A 667 -25.20 48.05 -8.60
CA LYS A 667 -24.30 48.80 -9.49
C LYS A 667 -24.74 48.64 -10.94
N SER A 668 -24.61 49.70 -11.74
CA SER A 668 -24.85 49.62 -13.19
C SER A 668 -23.83 48.70 -13.87
N ALA A 669 -24.16 48.20 -15.07
CA ALA A 669 -23.24 47.35 -15.84
C ALA A 669 -21.87 48.04 -16.10
N ALA A 670 -21.83 49.37 -16.23
CA ALA A 670 -20.60 50.14 -16.43
C ALA A 670 -19.72 50.21 -15.16
N GLU A 671 -20.34 50.22 -13.97
CA GLU A 671 -19.65 50.18 -12.68
C GLU A 671 -19.23 48.75 -12.31
N LEU A 672 -20.04 47.74 -12.64
CA LEU A 672 -19.70 46.33 -12.46
C LEU A 672 -18.49 45.92 -13.32
N ARG A 673 -18.33 46.45 -14.53
CA ARG A 673 -17.10 46.26 -15.34
C ARG A 673 -15.84 46.92 -14.76
N GLN A 674 -15.99 47.79 -13.76
CA GLN A 674 -14.88 48.37 -12.99
C GLN A 674 -14.71 47.71 -11.62
N ASN A 675 -15.56 46.74 -11.28
CA ASN A 675 -15.49 45.99 -10.04
C ASN A 675 -14.70 44.69 -10.27
N GLU A 676 -13.49 44.62 -9.70
CA GLU A 676 -12.57 43.49 -9.88
C GLU A 676 -13.23 42.12 -9.63
N PRO A 677 -13.93 41.86 -8.51
CA PRO A 677 -14.65 40.61 -8.32
C PRO A 677 -15.62 40.23 -9.44
N TRP A 678 -16.49 41.15 -9.86
CA TRP A 678 -17.45 40.89 -10.94
C TRP A 678 -16.73 40.56 -12.25
N THR A 679 -15.68 41.31 -12.60
CA THR A 679 -14.88 41.01 -13.80
C THR A 679 -14.23 39.63 -13.72
N SER A 680 -13.66 39.25 -12.57
CA SER A 680 -13.04 37.94 -12.37
C SER A 680 -14.06 36.79 -12.39
N TRP A 681 -15.28 37.00 -11.90
CA TRP A 681 -16.39 36.04 -12.04
C TRP A 681 -16.72 35.81 -13.52
N VAL A 682 -16.90 36.88 -14.30
CA VAL A 682 -17.17 36.79 -15.74
C VAL A 682 -16.04 36.09 -16.48
N GLU A 683 -14.77 36.43 -16.22
CA GLU A 683 -13.63 35.75 -16.85
C GLU A 683 -13.53 34.27 -16.45
N THR A 684 -13.88 33.91 -15.20
CA THR A 684 -13.89 32.50 -14.76
C THR A 684 -14.97 31.69 -15.49
N ILE A 685 -16.17 32.24 -15.66
CA ILE A 685 -17.26 31.63 -16.44
C ILE A 685 -16.85 31.50 -17.92
N ARG A 686 -16.23 32.54 -18.49
CA ARG A 686 -15.71 32.53 -19.86
C ARG A 686 -14.62 31.48 -20.05
N ALA A 687 -13.68 31.37 -19.10
CA ALA A 687 -12.62 30.37 -19.12
C ALA A 687 -13.18 28.94 -19.10
N PHE A 688 -14.18 28.65 -18.26
CA PHE A 688 -14.87 27.35 -18.28
C PHE A 688 -15.50 27.06 -19.65
N GLY A 689 -16.19 28.05 -20.23
CA GLY A 689 -16.82 27.93 -21.55
C GLY A 689 -15.82 27.74 -22.70
N GLN A 690 -14.56 28.12 -22.50
CA GLN A 690 -13.44 27.94 -23.45
C GLN A 690 -12.58 26.70 -23.16
N THR A 691 -12.79 26.00 -22.04
CA THR A 691 -11.98 24.85 -21.62
C THR A 691 -11.99 23.72 -22.65
N SER A 692 -10.80 23.21 -23.00
CA SER A 692 -10.64 22.07 -23.89
C SER A 692 -11.09 20.76 -23.24
N GLY A 693 -12.34 20.38 -23.46
CA GLY A 693 -12.95 19.14 -23.00
C GLY A 693 -14.47 19.24 -23.01
N SER A 694 -15.18 18.11 -23.08
CA SER A 694 -16.65 18.11 -23.07
C SER A 694 -17.18 18.30 -21.63
N LEU A 695 -17.28 19.55 -21.18
CA LEU A 695 -18.02 19.93 -19.96
C LEU A 695 -19.49 20.19 -20.32
N SER A 696 -20.43 19.85 -19.43
CA SER A 696 -21.83 20.25 -19.64
C SER A 696 -21.96 21.77 -19.57
N GLY A 697 -22.88 22.35 -20.36
CA GLY A 697 -23.21 23.76 -20.27
C GLY A 697 -22.16 24.77 -20.78
N GLN A 698 -21.12 24.35 -21.52
CA GLN A 698 -20.09 25.30 -22.01
C GLN A 698 -20.64 26.39 -22.93
N SER A 699 -21.59 26.08 -23.80
CA SER A 699 -22.14 27.06 -24.73
C SER A 699 -23.02 28.09 -24.02
N GLU A 700 -23.67 27.64 -22.95
CA GLU A 700 -24.53 28.38 -22.06
C GLU A 700 -23.70 29.21 -21.08
N ALA A 701 -22.55 28.70 -20.62
CA ALA A 701 -21.53 29.41 -19.85
C ALA A 701 -21.01 30.66 -20.59
N LEU A 702 -20.63 30.52 -21.86
CA LEU A 702 -20.20 31.65 -22.67
C LEU A 702 -21.29 32.71 -22.79
N ARG A 703 -22.53 32.30 -23.07
CA ARG A 703 -23.67 33.23 -23.16
C ARG A 703 -24.00 33.90 -21.83
N LEU A 704 -23.86 33.17 -20.71
CA LEU A 704 -24.00 33.71 -19.36
C LEU A 704 -22.92 34.77 -19.07
N ALA A 705 -21.65 34.49 -19.38
CA ALA A 705 -20.54 35.43 -19.19
C ALA A 705 -20.76 36.73 -19.99
N GLU A 706 -21.09 36.64 -21.28
CA GLU A 706 -21.35 37.85 -22.08
C GLU A 706 -22.62 38.59 -21.64
N ALA A 707 -23.69 37.88 -21.23
CA ALA A 707 -24.88 38.53 -20.70
C ALA A 707 -24.60 39.29 -19.38
N MET A 708 -23.82 38.70 -18.47
CA MET A 708 -23.36 39.34 -17.24
C MET A 708 -22.48 40.56 -17.54
N TRP A 709 -21.59 40.46 -18.53
CA TRP A 709 -20.74 41.57 -18.97
C TRP A 709 -21.54 42.73 -19.57
N ASP A 710 -22.47 42.44 -20.48
CA ASP A 710 -23.20 43.46 -21.22
C ASP A 710 -24.32 44.12 -20.40
N HIS A 711 -25.00 43.35 -19.56
CA HIS A 711 -26.23 43.79 -18.87
C HIS A 711 -26.12 43.93 -17.35
N GLY A 712 -25.01 43.55 -16.72
CA GLY A 712 -24.89 43.59 -15.26
C GLY A 712 -25.98 42.74 -14.60
N CYS A 713 -26.64 43.27 -13.57
CA CYS A 713 -27.75 42.56 -12.90
C CYS A 713 -28.96 42.25 -13.82
N ALA A 714 -29.15 42.97 -14.92
CA ALA A 714 -30.24 42.69 -15.87
C ALA A 714 -29.99 41.47 -16.79
N PHE A 715 -28.83 40.79 -16.68
CA PHE A 715 -28.47 39.65 -17.53
C PHE A 715 -29.52 38.53 -17.54
N GLY A 716 -30.16 38.24 -16.40
CA GLY A 716 -31.14 37.17 -16.28
C GLY A 716 -32.40 37.39 -17.13
N GLN A 717 -32.79 38.65 -17.33
CA GLN A 717 -33.88 39.02 -18.23
C GLN A 717 -33.48 38.82 -19.70
N ASN A 718 -32.24 39.17 -20.05
CA ASN A 718 -31.69 38.95 -21.39
C ASN A 718 -31.63 37.46 -21.75
N LEU A 719 -31.09 36.61 -20.86
CA LEU A 719 -31.02 35.16 -21.06
C LEU A 719 -32.43 34.53 -21.19
N THR A 720 -33.38 34.99 -20.37
CA THR A 720 -34.78 34.53 -20.45
C THR A 720 -35.41 34.94 -21.80
N ALA A 721 -35.13 36.14 -22.31
CA ALA A 721 -35.58 36.57 -23.63
C ALA A 721 -34.94 35.76 -24.79
N GLN A 722 -33.75 35.19 -24.58
CA GLN A 722 -33.11 34.23 -25.49
C GLN A 722 -33.59 32.78 -25.31
N ASN A 723 -34.59 32.53 -24.44
CA ASN A 723 -35.07 31.20 -24.06
C ASN A 723 -34.00 30.29 -23.42
N ILE A 724 -33.07 30.88 -22.66
CA ILE A 724 -32.01 30.19 -21.91
C ILE A 724 -32.35 30.23 -20.42
N THR A 725 -32.61 29.08 -19.83
CA THR A 725 -32.90 28.93 -18.39
C THR A 725 -31.61 28.92 -17.57
N TRP A 726 -31.26 30.05 -16.97
CA TRP A 726 -30.04 30.17 -16.16
C TRP A 726 -30.22 29.73 -14.69
N GLY A 727 -31.47 29.62 -14.22
CA GLY A 727 -31.81 29.32 -12.83
C GLY A 727 -32.52 30.51 -12.19
N ASN A 728 -32.14 30.84 -10.96
CA ASN A 728 -32.53 32.06 -10.25
C ASN A 728 -31.32 32.58 -9.45
N CYS A 729 -31.45 33.74 -8.79
CA CYS A 729 -30.31 34.34 -8.08
C CYS A 729 -29.65 33.44 -7.04
N PHE A 730 -30.47 32.65 -6.33
CA PHE A 730 -30.07 31.82 -5.19
C PHE A 730 -29.69 30.38 -5.58
N GLU A 731 -29.97 29.96 -6.82
CA GLU A 731 -29.71 28.60 -7.30
C GLU A 731 -29.55 28.59 -8.82
N TRP A 732 -28.39 28.14 -9.29
CA TRP A 732 -28.07 27.97 -10.70
C TRP A 732 -28.79 26.74 -11.29
N ASN A 733 -29.12 26.76 -12.59
CA ASN A 733 -29.80 25.62 -13.23
C ASN A 733 -28.96 24.32 -13.12
N PRO A 734 -29.52 23.21 -12.60
CA PRO A 734 -28.80 21.92 -12.50
C PRO A 734 -28.17 21.42 -13.80
N SER A 735 -28.68 21.84 -14.97
CA SER A 735 -28.16 21.50 -16.31
C SER A 735 -26.70 21.91 -16.52
N PHE A 736 -26.21 22.94 -15.82
CA PHE A 736 -24.82 23.35 -15.90
C PHE A 736 -23.84 22.43 -15.14
N SER A 737 -24.31 21.58 -14.22
CA SER A 737 -23.49 20.61 -13.46
C SER A 737 -22.31 21.18 -12.65
N TRP A 738 -22.35 22.48 -12.31
CA TRP A 738 -21.30 23.18 -11.57
C TRP A 738 -21.85 23.89 -10.32
N ASP A 739 -20.99 24.17 -9.35
CA ASP A 739 -21.34 24.90 -8.13
C ASP A 739 -20.66 26.26 -8.12
N PHE A 740 -21.48 27.31 -8.08
CA PHE A 740 -21.07 28.71 -8.12
C PHE A 740 -21.63 29.50 -6.94
N LYS A 741 -20.95 30.60 -6.58
CA LYS A 741 -21.51 31.63 -5.70
C LYS A 741 -22.78 32.20 -6.32
N THR A 742 -23.71 32.60 -5.46
CA THR A 742 -25.03 33.12 -5.83
C THR A 742 -24.97 34.65 -6.00
N LEU A 743 -25.92 35.22 -6.73
CA LEU A 743 -25.80 36.57 -7.28
C LEU A 743 -26.39 37.68 -6.40
N GLU A 744 -27.14 37.33 -5.37
CA GLU A 744 -27.89 38.28 -4.53
C GLU A 744 -27.00 39.29 -3.80
N TYR A 745 -25.70 39.02 -3.64
CA TYR A 745 -24.73 39.99 -3.11
C TYR A 745 -24.51 41.19 -4.06
N PHE A 746 -24.34 40.93 -5.37
CA PHE A 746 -24.14 41.97 -6.38
C PHE A 746 -25.45 42.58 -6.88
N CYS A 747 -26.53 41.79 -6.85
CA CYS A 747 -27.82 42.13 -7.42
C CYS A 747 -29.00 42.04 -6.42
N PRO A 748 -28.91 42.69 -5.24
CA PRO A 748 -29.92 42.56 -4.19
C PRO A 748 -31.34 42.97 -4.58
N THR A 749 -31.50 43.95 -5.50
CA THR A 749 -32.83 44.45 -5.90
C THR A 749 -33.48 43.53 -6.94
N THR A 750 -32.73 43.13 -7.95
CA THR A 750 -33.12 42.17 -8.99
C THR A 750 -33.42 40.79 -8.39
N CYS A 751 -32.71 40.42 -7.32
CA CYS A 751 -32.90 39.16 -6.61
C CYS A 751 -33.98 39.20 -5.52
N GLY A 752 -34.55 40.37 -5.20
CA GLY A 752 -35.62 40.50 -4.22
C GLY A 752 -35.18 40.20 -2.79
N CYS A 753 -34.06 40.78 -2.33
CA CYS A 753 -33.54 40.65 -0.97
C CYS A 753 -34.38 41.37 0.12
N ASP A 754 -35.69 41.52 -0.11
CA ASP A 754 -36.60 42.29 0.74
C ASP A 754 -36.86 41.63 2.11
N HIS A 755 -36.48 40.36 2.30
CA HIS A 755 -36.60 39.64 3.58
C HIS A 755 -35.36 38.81 3.91
N ALA A 756 -35.00 38.74 5.19
CA ALA A 756 -33.93 37.89 5.70
C ALA A 756 -34.18 36.39 5.43
N ARG A 757 -33.62 35.87 4.34
CA ARG A 757 -33.70 34.45 3.96
C ARG A 757 -32.52 33.68 4.55
N THR A 758 -32.81 32.66 5.36
CA THR A 758 -31.78 31.81 5.99
C THR A 758 -30.88 31.16 4.96
N GLY A 759 -29.56 31.37 5.09
CA GLY A 759 -28.55 30.84 4.16
C GLY A 759 -28.41 31.57 2.82
N SER A 760 -29.08 32.71 2.62
CA SER A 760 -28.84 33.58 1.46
C SER A 760 -27.61 34.48 1.66
N LEU A 761 -27.02 34.95 0.55
CA LEU A 761 -25.94 35.96 0.55
C LEU A 761 -26.48 37.39 0.40
N CYS A 762 -27.76 37.62 0.71
CA CYS A 762 -28.35 38.95 0.61
C CYS A 762 -27.58 39.93 1.52
N PRO A 763 -27.22 41.13 1.04
CA PRO A 763 -26.71 42.22 1.88
C PRO A 763 -27.64 42.45 3.07
N THR A 764 -27.05 42.58 4.26
CA THR A 764 -27.79 42.88 5.50
C THR A 764 -27.16 44.08 6.22
N PRO A 765 -27.14 45.28 5.62
CA PRO A 765 -26.53 46.47 6.21
C PRO A 765 -27.04 46.71 7.65
N PHE A 766 -26.10 46.86 8.59
CA PHE A 766 -26.39 46.93 10.04
C PHE A 766 -27.18 45.73 10.64
N GLY A 767 -27.25 44.60 9.92
CA GLY A 767 -28.05 43.43 10.29
C GLY A 767 -29.52 43.50 9.86
N MET A 768 -29.92 44.53 9.11
CA MET A 768 -31.28 44.70 8.58
C MET A 768 -31.36 44.22 7.13
N ASP A 769 -32.53 43.73 6.70
CA ASP A 769 -32.74 43.34 5.29
C ASP A 769 -32.89 44.55 4.35
N CYS A 770 -32.92 44.28 3.04
CA CYS A 770 -32.96 45.34 2.04
C CYS A 770 -34.32 46.04 1.93
N GLU A 771 -35.39 45.56 2.59
CA GLU A 771 -36.64 46.32 2.74
C GLU A 771 -36.52 47.29 3.92
N ALA A 772 -36.06 46.83 5.08
CA ALA A 772 -35.89 47.67 6.26
C ALA A 772 -34.91 48.84 6.02
N ILE A 773 -33.82 48.62 5.27
CA ILE A 773 -32.85 49.68 4.96
C ILE A 773 -33.41 50.78 4.04
N LYS A 774 -34.56 50.59 3.36
CA LYS A 774 -35.21 51.63 2.54
C LYS A 774 -35.66 52.84 3.36
N GLN A 775 -35.69 52.71 4.69
CA GLN A 775 -35.95 53.80 5.63
C GLN A 775 -34.70 54.67 5.91
N CYS A 776 -33.52 54.25 5.45
CA CYS A 776 -32.25 54.95 5.65
C CYS A 776 -31.83 55.72 4.39
N VAL A 777 -31.13 56.84 4.58
CA VAL A 777 -30.64 57.69 3.50
C VAL A 777 -29.28 57.18 3.01
N PHE A 778 -29.16 56.83 1.74
CA PHE A 778 -27.91 56.37 1.12
C PHE A 778 -27.17 57.54 0.44
N VAL A 779 -26.05 57.97 1.02
CA VAL A 779 -25.23 59.10 0.50
C VAL A 779 -23.76 58.70 0.53
N GLY A 780 -23.02 59.00 -0.53
CA GLY A 780 -21.57 58.78 -0.60
C GLY A 780 -21.10 57.31 -0.51
N GLY A 781 -22.01 56.35 -0.69
CA GLY A 781 -21.72 54.92 -0.53
C GLY A 781 -22.06 54.35 0.86
N THR A 782 -22.59 55.15 1.79
CA THR A 782 -22.96 54.72 3.14
C THR A 782 -24.43 55.01 3.46
N TYR A 783 -25.04 54.13 4.26
CA TYR A 783 -26.39 54.35 4.80
C TYR A 783 -26.34 55.17 6.09
N HIS A 784 -27.24 56.14 6.20
CA HIS A 784 -27.51 56.93 7.41
C HIS A 784 -28.94 56.66 7.86
N CYS A 785 -29.08 55.99 9.00
CA CYS A 785 -30.37 55.55 9.55
C CYS A 785 -30.81 56.43 10.73
N GLY A 786 -32.12 56.62 10.88
CA GLY A 786 -32.72 57.32 12.02
C GLY A 786 -32.62 56.54 13.34
N HIS A 787 -32.90 57.24 14.45
CA HIS A 787 -32.49 56.92 15.83
C HIS A 787 -33.02 55.59 16.45
N ASN A 788 -33.75 54.73 15.71
CA ASN A 788 -34.28 53.45 16.19
C ASN A 788 -33.47 52.21 15.75
N VAL A 789 -32.34 52.40 15.06
CA VAL A 789 -31.42 51.30 14.71
C VAL A 789 -30.34 51.17 15.78
N GLU A 790 -30.33 50.04 16.51
CA GLU A 790 -29.28 49.68 17.49
C GLU A 790 -27.93 49.40 16.78
N SER A 791 -27.30 50.44 16.25
CA SER A 791 -25.94 50.40 15.70
C SER A 791 -24.97 50.99 16.73
N SER A 792 -24.14 50.12 17.32
CA SER A 792 -23.11 50.54 18.27
C SER A 792 -21.96 51.23 17.53
N GLU A 793 -21.76 52.50 17.88
CA GLU A 793 -20.56 53.32 17.64
C GLU A 793 -20.33 53.87 16.21
N ALA A 794 -20.04 55.18 16.17
CA ALA A 794 -19.37 55.91 15.09
C ALA A 794 -20.11 56.15 13.75
N ASN A 795 -21.28 56.81 13.78
CA ASN A 795 -21.58 58.06 13.02
C ASN A 795 -23.07 58.41 13.08
N GLN A 796 -23.52 58.91 14.23
CA GLN A 796 -24.90 59.36 14.42
C GLN A 796 -25.12 60.71 13.73
N VAL A 797 -25.87 60.70 12.62
CA VAL A 797 -26.47 61.89 12.00
C VAL A 797 -27.97 61.78 12.26
N ASP A 798 -28.52 62.66 13.12
CA ASP A 798 -29.95 62.65 13.45
C ASP A 798 -30.77 63.11 12.23
N VAL A 799 -31.19 62.14 11.41
CA VAL A 799 -32.22 62.32 10.38
C VAL A 799 -33.57 62.03 11.01
N ILE A 800 -34.37 63.07 11.23
CA ILE A 800 -35.75 62.98 11.69
C ILE A 800 -36.66 63.39 10.53
N ASP A 801 -37.61 62.50 10.17
CA ASP A 801 -38.68 62.73 9.19
C ASP A 801 -38.26 63.35 7.84
N GLY A 802 -37.08 62.95 7.34
CA GLY A 802 -36.57 63.38 6.02
C GLY A 802 -35.95 64.78 5.97
N TYR A 803 -35.78 65.45 7.12
CA TYR A 803 -35.11 66.74 7.20
C TYR A 803 -33.65 66.59 7.64
N LEU A 804 -32.74 67.25 6.92
CA LEU A 804 -31.31 67.31 7.26
C LEU A 804 -31.09 68.39 8.32
N LEU A 805 -30.80 68.01 9.56
CA LEU A 805 -30.42 68.95 10.61
C LEU A 805 -28.90 69.23 10.58
N LEU A 806 -28.51 70.49 10.39
CA LEU A 806 -27.11 70.93 10.41
C LEU A 806 -26.84 71.76 11.67
N ASP A 807 -26.10 71.18 12.63
CA ASP A 807 -25.69 71.85 13.87
C ASP A 807 -24.55 72.85 13.60
N VAL A 808 -24.91 74.13 13.42
CA VAL A 808 -23.95 75.23 13.27
C VAL A 808 -23.46 75.68 14.65
N ARG A 809 -22.41 75.02 15.14
CA ARG A 809 -21.82 75.23 16.48
C ARG A 809 -21.41 76.67 16.83
N ASN A 810 -21.34 77.59 15.86
CA ASN A 810 -21.11 79.01 16.11
C ASN A 810 -21.94 79.89 15.13
N PRO A 811 -23.15 80.32 15.52
CA PRO A 811 -24.04 81.09 14.65
C PRO A 811 -23.54 82.52 14.34
N GLU A 812 -22.76 83.14 15.24
CA GLU A 812 -22.17 84.47 14.98
C GLU A 812 -21.12 84.39 13.86
N LEU A 813 -20.33 83.32 13.81
CA LEU A 813 -19.34 83.14 12.74
C LEU A 813 -20.03 82.91 11.39
N ALA A 814 -21.10 82.10 11.37
CA ALA A 814 -21.89 81.83 10.17
C ALA A 814 -22.55 83.09 9.60
N MET A 815 -23.06 83.99 10.44
CA MET A 815 -23.66 85.26 9.98
C MET A 815 -22.60 86.27 9.52
N ASN A 816 -21.43 86.33 10.17
CA ASN A 816 -20.31 87.15 9.69
C ASN A 816 -19.76 86.69 8.32
N HIS A 817 -19.90 85.39 8.01
CA HIS A 817 -19.51 84.76 6.75
C HIS A 817 -20.74 84.28 5.96
N LYS A 818 -21.82 85.09 5.94
CA LYS A 818 -23.13 84.69 5.41
C LYS A 818 -23.09 84.13 3.99
N GLU A 819 -22.51 84.85 3.03
CA GLU A 819 -22.48 84.42 1.62
C GLU A 819 -21.66 83.14 1.42
N GLU A 820 -20.53 83.02 2.11
CA GLU A 820 -19.67 81.83 2.08
C GLU A 820 -20.37 80.61 2.71
N THR A 821 -21.13 80.85 3.79
CA THR A 821 -21.91 79.82 4.49
C THR A 821 -23.12 79.39 3.67
N GLU A 822 -23.87 80.32 3.06
CA GLU A 822 -24.96 80.02 2.13
C GLU A 822 -24.45 79.25 0.90
N LEU A 823 -23.29 79.62 0.35
CA LEU A 823 -22.69 78.91 -0.79
C LEU A 823 -22.24 77.50 -0.39
N ALA A 824 -21.57 77.33 0.74
CA ALA A 824 -21.16 76.02 1.25
C ALA A 824 -22.38 75.13 1.55
N LEU A 825 -23.45 75.68 2.13
CA LEU A 825 -24.72 74.97 2.36
C LEU A 825 -25.37 74.55 1.04
N ARG A 826 -25.45 75.45 0.04
CA ARG A 826 -26.02 75.13 -1.28
C ARG A 826 -25.22 74.04 -2.00
N GLN A 827 -23.89 74.12 -1.97
CA GLN A 827 -23.01 73.08 -2.53
C GLN A 827 -23.16 71.74 -1.80
N THR A 828 -23.30 71.77 -0.46
CA THR A 828 -23.54 70.57 0.35
C THR A 828 -24.87 69.92 0.03
N VAL A 829 -25.96 70.69 -0.03
CA VAL A 829 -27.31 70.20 -0.39
C VAL A 829 -27.37 69.72 -1.85
N ALA A 830 -26.70 70.39 -2.78
CA ALA A 830 -26.60 69.92 -4.17
C ALA A 830 -25.85 68.59 -4.28
N ASN A 831 -24.72 68.43 -3.56
CA ASN A 831 -23.98 67.17 -3.51
C ASN A 831 -24.77 66.05 -2.80
N MET A 832 -25.57 66.37 -1.77
CA MET A 832 -26.42 65.40 -1.07
C MET A 832 -27.62 64.95 -1.90
N THR A 833 -28.17 65.81 -2.75
CA THR A 833 -29.36 65.49 -3.58
C THR A 833 -29.00 64.87 -4.92
N GLY A 834 -27.80 65.12 -5.47
CA GLY A 834 -27.24 64.48 -6.67
C GLY A 834 -27.97 64.75 -8.00
N GLN A 835 -29.19 65.27 -7.95
CA GLN A 835 -30.09 65.48 -9.10
C GLN A 835 -30.43 66.95 -9.36
N ILE A 836 -29.98 67.87 -8.49
CA ILE A 836 -30.27 69.31 -8.60
C ILE A 836 -28.95 70.07 -8.76
N PRO A 837 -28.73 70.84 -9.85
CA PRO A 837 -27.56 71.69 -9.98
C PRO A 837 -27.58 72.78 -8.91
N ALA A 838 -26.41 73.13 -8.34
CA ALA A 838 -26.32 74.03 -7.18
C ALA A 838 -26.96 75.42 -7.38
N GLU A 839 -27.12 75.87 -8.62
CA GLU A 839 -27.81 77.11 -9.00
C GLU A 839 -29.34 77.06 -8.72
N GLY A 840 -29.94 75.87 -8.71
CA GLY A 840 -31.37 75.66 -8.47
C GLY A 840 -31.78 75.63 -7.00
N VAL A 841 -30.83 75.59 -6.06
CA VAL A 841 -31.08 75.58 -4.62
C VAL A 841 -30.85 76.99 -4.08
N GLN A 842 -31.93 77.66 -3.66
CA GLN A 842 -31.83 78.94 -2.96
C GLN A 842 -32.00 78.74 -1.46
N ILE A 843 -30.92 79.03 -0.74
CA ILE A 843 -30.85 79.08 0.73
C ILE A 843 -30.65 80.55 1.13
N PHE A 844 -31.48 81.02 2.07
CA PHE A 844 -31.37 82.34 2.68
C PHE A 844 -31.22 82.19 4.20
N LEU A 845 -30.22 82.86 4.77
CA LEU A 845 -30.03 83.04 6.21
C LEU A 845 -30.52 84.44 6.60
N GLU A 846 -31.62 84.54 7.35
CA GLU A 846 -32.17 85.84 7.78
C GLU A 846 -32.10 86.03 9.30
N ASP A 847 -31.76 87.25 9.71
CA ASP A 847 -31.54 87.65 11.09
C ASP A 847 -32.90 87.95 11.76
N SER A 848 -33.28 87.16 12.76
CA SER A 848 -34.55 87.34 13.46
C SER A 848 -34.49 88.53 14.43
N PRO A 849 -35.43 89.50 14.38
CA PRO A 849 -35.41 90.70 15.22
C PRO A 849 -35.90 90.43 16.67
N SER A 850 -35.51 89.30 17.26
CA SER A 850 -35.87 88.89 18.61
C SER A 850 -34.72 89.14 19.61
N PRO A 851 -34.98 89.68 20.81
CA PRO A 851 -33.92 90.10 21.74
C PRO A 851 -33.28 88.96 22.57
N PHE A 852 -33.50 87.67 22.23
CA PHE A 852 -32.99 86.53 22.99
C PHE A 852 -32.28 85.48 22.12
N LYS A 853 -30.94 85.63 22.04
CA LYS A 853 -29.96 84.74 21.37
C LYS A 853 -30.15 84.57 19.85
N ALA A 854 -29.02 84.59 19.14
CA ALA A 854 -28.95 84.44 17.69
C ALA A 854 -29.71 83.19 17.22
N SER A 855 -30.79 83.44 16.48
CA SER A 855 -31.69 82.44 15.93
C SER A 855 -31.96 82.83 14.49
N PHE A 856 -31.41 82.04 13.55
CA PHE A 856 -31.56 82.27 12.12
C PHE A 856 -32.66 81.35 11.56
N SER A 857 -33.39 81.84 10.56
CA SER A 857 -34.33 81.01 9.78
C SER A 857 -33.65 80.59 8.49
N VAL A 858 -33.74 79.29 8.15
CA VAL A 858 -33.26 78.74 6.88
C VAL A 858 -34.47 78.55 5.96
N PHE A 859 -34.51 79.29 4.86
CA PHE A 859 -35.52 79.11 3.82
C PHE A 859 -34.92 78.34 2.65
N MET A 860 -35.54 77.22 2.26
CA MET A 860 -35.20 76.45 1.06
C MET A 860 -36.30 76.60 0.01
N VAL A 861 -35.93 76.97 -1.22
CA VAL A 861 -36.86 77.11 -2.34
C VAL A 861 -36.45 76.16 -3.47
N PHE A 862 -37.39 75.32 -3.92
CA PHE A 862 -37.19 74.31 -4.95
C PHE A 862 -38.01 74.63 -6.21
N GLY A 863 -37.38 75.29 -7.20
CA GLY A 863 -37.99 75.51 -8.52
C GLY A 863 -39.20 76.45 -8.55
N ALA A 864 -39.77 76.64 -9.74
CA ALA A 864 -40.75 77.71 -9.98
C ALA A 864 -42.20 77.39 -9.57
N ASP A 865 -42.56 76.11 -9.40
CA ASP A 865 -43.98 75.68 -9.30
C ASP A 865 -44.34 74.90 -8.02
N THR A 866 -43.46 74.81 -7.02
CA THR A 866 -43.74 74.17 -5.72
C THR A 866 -43.21 74.97 -4.53
N ALA A 867 -44.07 75.77 -3.91
CA ALA A 867 -43.75 76.54 -2.71
C ALA A 867 -44.19 75.81 -1.43
N ALA A 868 -43.27 75.04 -0.83
CA ALA A 868 -43.37 74.59 0.56
C ALA A 868 -42.43 75.45 1.41
N ILE A 869 -42.97 76.38 2.20
CA ILE A 869 -42.18 77.23 3.09
C ILE A 869 -42.17 76.61 4.48
N THR A 870 -41.07 75.95 4.84
CA THR A 870 -40.87 75.38 6.18
C THR A 870 -39.98 76.31 7.00
N THR A 871 -40.57 77.05 7.95
CA THR A 871 -39.81 77.90 8.89
C THR A 871 -39.42 77.08 10.12
N ILE A 872 -38.13 76.83 10.32
CA ILE A 872 -37.61 76.11 11.49
C ILE A 872 -37.05 77.12 12.50
N MET A 873 -37.73 77.31 13.64
CA MET A 873 -37.18 78.04 14.79
C MET A 873 -36.50 77.07 15.76
N LEU A 874 -35.17 77.12 15.85
CA LEU A 874 -34.39 76.36 16.82
C LEU A 874 -34.20 77.14 18.13
N SER A 875 -35.14 77.00 19.08
CA SER A 875 -35.00 77.63 20.40
C SER A 875 -35.75 76.91 21.54
N LYS A 876 -35.49 75.61 21.78
CA LYS A 876 -35.84 74.88 23.04
C LYS A 876 -35.17 73.50 23.11
N SER A 877 -35.20 72.86 24.29
CA SER A 877 -34.61 71.53 24.53
C SER A 877 -35.51 70.38 24.07
N LEU A 878 -34.89 69.22 23.80
CA LEU A 878 -35.52 68.04 23.18
C LEU A 878 -36.87 67.62 23.80
N ALA A 879 -37.00 67.71 25.13
CA ALA A 879 -38.17 67.23 25.86
C ALA A 879 -39.45 68.07 25.65
N GLU A 880 -39.35 69.32 25.21
CA GLU A 880 -40.52 70.17 24.97
C GLU A 880 -41.02 70.12 23.50
N ILE A 881 -40.17 69.66 22.58
CA ILE A 881 -40.48 69.60 21.14
C ILE A 881 -41.43 68.43 20.83
N SER A 882 -41.26 67.28 21.50
CA SER A 882 -42.12 66.10 21.31
C SER A 882 -43.58 66.36 21.70
N ALA A 883 -43.82 67.09 22.80
CA ALA A 883 -45.16 67.44 23.27
C ALA A 883 -45.88 68.44 22.34
N PHE A 884 -45.14 69.33 21.67
CA PHE A 884 -45.71 70.30 20.72
C PHE A 884 -46.06 69.65 19.37
N LEU A 885 -45.17 68.80 18.84
CA LEU A 885 -45.41 68.09 17.57
C LEU A 885 -46.54 67.06 17.67
N ALA A 886 -46.68 66.38 18.82
CA ALA A 886 -47.80 65.47 19.08
C ALA A 886 -49.18 66.19 19.05
N GLY A 887 -49.23 67.48 19.40
CA GLY A 887 -50.44 68.30 19.29
C GLY A 887 -50.70 68.84 17.87
N ALA A 888 -49.65 69.15 17.11
CA ALA A 888 -49.77 69.69 15.75
C ALA A 888 -50.21 68.62 14.72
N LEU A 889 -49.77 67.37 14.89
CA LEU A 889 -50.04 66.27 13.95
C LEU A 889 -51.50 65.77 13.95
N GLN A 890 -52.35 66.22 14.88
CA GLN A 890 -53.77 65.85 14.92
C GLN A 890 -54.69 66.87 14.22
N ALA A 891 -54.14 67.94 13.62
CA ALA A 891 -54.89 69.04 13.01
C ALA A 891 -54.83 69.11 11.47
N LEU A 892 -54.14 68.19 10.80
CA LEU A 892 -54.02 68.16 9.33
C LEU A 892 -54.52 66.84 8.72
N HIS A 893 -55.84 66.70 8.70
CA HIS A 893 -56.56 65.93 7.69
C HIS A 893 -57.66 66.82 7.10
N LEU A 894 -57.50 67.19 5.83
CA LEU A 894 -58.58 67.71 4.98
C LEU A 894 -59.22 66.51 4.25
N PRO A 895 -60.52 66.50 3.92
CA PRO A 895 -61.32 67.71 3.62
C PRO A 895 -62.71 67.81 4.28
N SER A 896 -63.21 69.04 4.46
CA SER A 896 -64.44 69.57 3.81
C SER A 896 -65.05 70.77 4.58
N GLU A 897 -65.41 71.80 3.81
CA GLU A 897 -66.39 72.86 4.07
C GLU A 897 -66.66 73.35 5.53
N GLY A 898 -66.22 74.56 5.88
CA GLY A 898 -66.71 75.26 7.08
C GLY A 898 -65.98 76.56 7.44
N ASN A 899 -66.73 77.63 7.66
CA ASN A 899 -66.24 78.99 7.92
C ASN A 899 -65.24 79.15 9.08
N VAL A 900 -64.32 80.10 8.90
CA VAL A 900 -63.40 80.64 9.92
C VAL A 900 -64.15 81.30 11.08
N THR A 901 -63.71 81.04 12.31
CA THR A 901 -63.80 82.01 13.42
C THR A 901 -62.58 81.91 14.32
N VAL A 902 -61.89 83.02 14.52
CA VAL A 902 -60.74 83.14 15.44
C VAL A 902 -61.24 83.66 16.80
N LEU A 903 -60.81 83.01 17.89
CA LEU A 903 -60.90 83.57 19.23
C LEU A 903 -59.54 83.43 19.92
N ALA A 904 -58.88 84.57 20.14
CA ALA A 904 -57.72 84.65 21.00
C ALA A 904 -58.16 84.78 22.46
N ASN A 905 -57.37 84.25 23.39
CA ASN A 905 -57.43 84.66 24.80
C ASN A 905 -56.06 84.43 25.46
N GLU A 906 -55.45 85.51 25.95
CA GLU A 906 -54.33 85.46 26.88
C GLU A 906 -54.84 85.16 28.29
N ILE A 907 -54.20 84.27 29.05
CA ILE A 907 -54.31 84.27 30.52
C ILE A 907 -52.94 84.00 31.18
N GLY A 908 -52.37 85.07 31.75
CA GLY A 908 -51.73 85.15 33.07
C GLY A 908 -50.80 84.04 33.58
N PHE A 909 -49.52 84.39 33.78
CA PHE A 909 -48.60 83.68 34.67
C PHE A 909 -48.92 83.91 36.15
N GLY A 910 -48.66 82.89 36.99
CA GLY A 910 -48.72 82.93 38.46
C GLY A 910 -47.48 82.28 39.10
N ASP A 911 -47.17 82.70 40.33
CA ASP A 911 -45.84 82.57 40.97
C ASP A 911 -45.51 81.24 41.68
N ARG A 912 -44.32 80.69 41.35
CA ARG A 912 -43.25 80.20 42.27
C ARG A 912 -43.47 78.93 43.17
N PRO A 913 -42.38 78.35 43.75
CA PRO A 913 -42.19 76.88 43.84
C PRO A 913 -42.35 76.29 45.26
N PRO A 914 -42.08 74.98 45.47
CA PRO A 914 -40.74 74.63 45.99
C PRO A 914 -40.16 73.21 45.69
N ARG A 915 -38.81 73.16 45.80
CA ARG A 915 -37.94 72.10 46.39
C ARG A 915 -37.54 70.80 45.65
N LEU A 916 -36.27 70.45 45.93
CA LEU A 916 -35.60 69.14 45.82
C LEU A 916 -36.26 68.14 46.81
N ASP A 917 -36.15 66.81 46.66
CA ASP A 917 -34.97 66.02 47.08
C ASP A 917 -34.97 64.57 46.51
N ASP A 918 -33.76 63.98 46.51
CA ASP A 918 -33.37 62.55 46.54
C ASP A 918 -33.58 61.54 45.38
N TYR A 919 -32.42 60.98 44.99
CA TYR A 919 -32.06 59.58 44.71
C TYR A 919 -33.15 58.51 44.43
N GLY A 920 -32.95 57.75 43.34
CA GLY A 920 -33.52 56.40 43.17
C GLY A 920 -33.00 55.68 41.94
N TYR A 921 -32.39 54.50 42.13
CA TYR A 921 -32.00 53.57 41.05
C TYR A 921 -33.22 53.06 40.27
N GLY A 922 -33.01 52.77 38.98
CA GLY A 922 -33.93 52.09 38.08
C GLY A 922 -33.23 51.78 36.76
#